data_AF-Q21GS9-F1
#
_entry.id   AF-Q21GS9-F1
#
_cell.length_a   1.000
_cell.length_b   1.000
_cell.length_c   1.000
_cell.angle_alpha   90.00
_cell.angle_beta   90.00
_cell.angle_gamma   90.00
#
_symmetry.space_group_name_H-M   'P 1'
#
loop_
_entity.id
_entity.type
_entity.pdbx_description
1 polymer ?
#
loop_
_entity_poly.entity_id
_entity_poly.type
_entity_poly.pdbx_seq_one_letter_code
_entity_poly.pdbx_strand_id
1 'polypeptide(L)'
;MKKTLMALLLGLTPLATQANVIITAVYDGPITGGVPKGVELYVADDVADLSVYGLGSASNGGGTDGEEFTFPAVSVSAGEYLYVASEAVQFEAFFGFAPHYTSSAMSINGDDAIELFQHGALYDVFGVQTQDGTGTEWDYLDGWAYRVTGSEPSTAFNAAEWIFSTPNAWDGETTNATAAVPLPMQQFATGSNGGGEGEGGDGDGETPVIETVFISSIQGNPSTYISNQFGEQDVSPLNGTVVHVEAVVVGDFQNNDADTARNLGGFYLQEEAGDEDGNALSSEGVFVYEGNTSLADVNVGDLVKVVATVGQYYGETQLTNVQSIEILAQQQLDLVNVAQVSLLGNSNVTINQDGRYQPNLEAYEGMLVTLVDTVQITEQYQLDRFNEIRVAAGERPVQFSQLNTPDATLYDVWLQEQGARSMVYDDGLNSQNESIDLLDGFAPYTTATAPRMGDTANNLTGVLDYKWAGNASSGATWRLRSHSDGTNHFERSNPRPTAAPSIDGNLKITSFNVLNFFATIDESGVVTMAGHDPRGADSIAERDRQLAKLTQAILAMDADVVGLVELENEFDNVNDGSTAIEMLVNSVNAVAGETLYDYAFPGSSFVGTDAIAVGVIYKPAVVQLAEGTVPALLEDSVAQTLPLFAGRDFATNPLFNGVATNRVSLAVSFTHLESKESFTVVANHFKSKGSSGLTDSSDANFDKNDGAGFWNQRRLEAAQAVIAWLQTSPTGLVDSDQIILGDLNAYAAEEPIQYLLAEGFNNVESEHAYSYVFDGQVGTLDYLLVSDSLFEKLTAAQVWNVNADEADAIDYNLDYGRSASYFDASVAARNSDHDPVLVGFELTKAAFTLPELAAFFLQEVRAGNISPMHPRKWFSWFSVYSIQSSLNYAVRMNELGRTQVACHMLARVDAVTDNQTRPRDWVKGESVSEFNQKLHATLEPLSCN
;
A
#
# COMPACT_ATOMS: atom_id res chain seq x y z
N MET A 1 -27.77 51.76 65.25
CA MET A 1 -26.72 52.57 65.91
C MET A 1 -25.40 52.32 65.19
N LYS A 2 -24.91 53.37 64.52
CA LYS A 2 -23.50 53.70 64.25
C LYS A 2 -22.43 52.75 64.85
N LYS A 3 -21.48 52.29 64.02
CA LYS A 3 -20.09 52.80 64.02
C LYS A 3 -19.30 52.33 62.79
N THR A 4 -18.74 53.33 62.12
CA THR A 4 -17.74 53.38 61.06
C THR A 4 -16.36 52.93 61.54
N LEU A 5 -15.54 52.34 60.65
CA LEU A 5 -14.09 52.58 60.48
C LEU A 5 -13.68 51.94 59.12
N MET A 6 -13.53 52.71 58.05
CA MET A 6 -12.30 53.38 57.59
C MET A 6 -11.46 52.46 56.69
N ALA A 7 -11.69 52.61 55.39
CA ALA A 7 -10.92 52.01 54.32
C ALA A 7 -9.50 52.59 54.29
N LEU A 8 -8.50 51.71 54.24
CA LEU A 8 -7.12 52.04 53.88
C LEU A 8 -6.86 51.33 52.55
N LEU A 9 -6.98 52.08 51.45
CA LEU A 9 -6.41 51.72 50.15
C LEU A 9 -4.89 51.71 50.33
N LEU A 10 -4.28 50.53 50.41
CA LEU A 10 -2.89 50.35 49.97
C LEU A 10 -2.95 49.85 48.53
N GLY A 11 -2.58 50.73 47.61
CA GLY A 11 -2.22 50.32 46.25
C GLY A 11 -1.00 49.42 46.33
N LEU A 12 -1.19 48.13 46.12
CA LEU A 12 -0.20 47.27 45.50
C LEU A 12 -0.45 47.41 44.00
N THR A 13 0.29 48.32 43.37
CA THR A 13 0.61 48.16 41.95
C THR A 13 1.26 46.79 41.80
N PRO A 14 0.79 45.89 40.93
CA PRO A 14 1.66 44.83 40.49
C PRO A 14 2.87 45.53 39.87
N LEU A 15 4.04 45.35 40.47
CA LEU A 15 5.27 45.46 39.69
C LEU A 15 5.06 44.51 38.52
N ALA A 16 4.94 45.05 37.31
CA ALA A 16 5.12 44.24 36.12
C ALA A 16 6.50 43.60 36.30
N THR A 17 6.54 42.29 36.53
CA THR A 17 7.74 41.50 36.36
C THR A 17 8.18 41.75 34.92
N GLN A 18 9.26 42.49 34.77
CA GLN A 18 9.82 42.81 33.47
C GLN A 18 10.37 41.51 32.92
N ALA A 19 9.59 40.82 32.09
CA ALA A 19 10.09 39.72 31.31
C ALA A 19 11.23 40.25 30.42
N ASN A 20 12.34 39.53 30.36
CA ASN A 20 13.54 39.92 29.63
C ASN A 20 13.89 38.80 28.64
N VAL A 21 13.39 38.88 27.41
CA VAL A 21 13.78 38.02 26.29
C VAL A 21 14.75 38.81 25.43
N ILE A 22 15.91 38.25 25.09
CA ILE A 22 17.02 38.97 24.45
C ILE A 22 17.43 38.25 23.17
N ILE A 23 17.71 38.96 22.07
CA ILE A 23 18.28 38.35 20.87
C ILE A 23 19.76 38.03 21.13
N THR A 24 20.13 36.75 21.18
CA THR A 24 21.51 36.33 21.47
C THR A 24 22.28 35.85 20.25
N ALA A 25 21.61 35.37 19.21
CA ALA A 25 22.26 35.05 17.94
C ALA A 25 21.41 35.43 16.74
N VAL A 26 22.06 35.75 15.63
CA VAL A 26 21.48 35.83 14.29
C VAL A 26 22.41 35.10 13.33
N TYR A 27 21.87 34.31 12.41
CA TYR A 27 22.67 33.49 11.49
C TYR A 27 21.99 33.29 10.13
N ASP A 28 22.82 33.13 9.10
CA ASP A 28 22.47 32.87 7.71
C ASP A 28 23.44 31.80 7.18
N GLY A 29 22.90 30.70 6.65
CA GLY A 29 23.66 29.47 6.44
C GLY A 29 24.14 29.28 5.00
N PRO A 30 25.23 28.52 4.78
CA PRO A 30 25.91 28.40 3.49
C PRO A 30 25.26 27.41 2.50
N ILE A 31 24.21 26.69 2.92
CA ILE A 31 23.62 25.59 2.13
C ILE A 31 22.77 26.18 1.00
N THR A 32 22.57 25.43 -0.08
CA THR A 32 21.72 25.82 -1.23
C THR A 32 20.40 26.47 -0.76
N GLY A 33 20.24 27.77 -1.03
CA GLY A 33 19.10 28.58 -0.56
C GLY A 33 19.38 29.51 0.62
N GLY A 34 20.59 29.50 1.18
CA GLY A 34 21.05 30.33 2.30
C GLY A 34 20.69 29.76 3.68
N VAL A 35 20.37 28.47 3.81
CA VAL A 35 19.86 27.87 5.06
C VAL A 35 20.97 27.18 5.86
N PRO A 36 20.83 27.06 7.20
CA PRO A 36 19.74 27.56 8.04
C PRO A 36 19.78 29.07 8.29
N LYS A 37 18.61 29.68 8.47
CA LYS A 37 18.45 31.11 8.78
C LYS A 37 17.61 31.28 10.02
N GLY A 38 17.99 32.17 10.92
CA GLY A 38 17.21 32.37 12.13
C GLY A 38 17.91 33.14 13.23
N VAL A 39 17.30 33.05 14.41
CA VAL A 39 17.80 33.66 15.64
C VAL A 39 17.78 32.69 16.82
N GLU A 40 18.68 32.94 17.76
CA GLU A 40 18.64 32.42 19.13
C GLU A 40 18.18 33.55 20.05
N LEU A 41 17.26 33.24 20.97
CA LEU A 41 16.80 34.13 22.02
C LEU A 41 17.14 33.54 23.38
N TYR A 42 17.51 34.39 24.34
CA TYR A 42 17.70 34.00 25.74
C TYR A 42 16.62 34.60 26.63
N VAL A 43 16.08 33.79 27.53
CA VAL A 43 15.07 34.20 28.50
C VAL A 43 15.73 34.47 29.85
N ALA A 44 15.89 35.73 30.22
CA ALA A 44 16.58 36.11 31.44
C ALA A 44 15.70 36.05 32.70
N ASP A 45 14.38 36.10 32.55
CA ASP A 45 13.39 36.03 33.64
C ASP A 45 12.20 35.17 33.21
N ASP A 46 11.56 34.45 34.15
CA ASP A 46 10.38 33.62 33.87
C ASP A 46 9.30 34.44 33.13
N VAL A 47 8.88 33.94 31.98
CA VAL A 47 7.82 34.53 31.15
C VAL A 47 6.57 33.68 31.28
N ALA A 48 5.54 34.21 31.94
CA ALA A 48 4.30 33.46 32.13
C ALA A 48 3.48 33.29 30.84
N ASP A 49 3.66 34.19 29.87
CA ASP A 49 2.96 34.20 28.59
C ASP A 49 3.89 34.79 27.53
N LEU A 50 4.50 33.92 26.71
CA LEU A 50 5.46 34.31 25.68
C LEU A 50 4.78 35.08 24.53
N SER A 51 3.45 35.00 24.37
CA SER A 51 2.74 35.73 23.31
C SER A 51 2.76 37.25 23.45
N VAL A 52 3.29 37.77 24.57
CA VAL A 52 3.63 39.18 24.70
C VAL A 52 4.84 39.58 23.85
N TYR A 53 5.59 38.62 23.29
CA TYR A 53 6.72 38.85 22.41
C TYR A 53 6.40 38.49 20.96
N GLY A 54 7.15 39.09 20.04
CA GLY A 54 7.16 38.71 18.64
C GLY A 54 8.43 39.13 17.92
N LEU A 55 8.66 38.61 16.72
CA LEU A 55 9.82 38.89 15.88
C LEU A 55 9.41 39.59 14.59
N GLY A 56 10.32 40.37 14.03
CA GLY A 56 10.24 40.89 12.66
C GLY A 56 11.64 41.03 12.06
N SER A 57 11.71 41.17 10.74
CA SER A 57 12.93 41.48 10.01
C SER A 57 12.76 42.75 9.19
N ALA A 58 13.78 43.61 9.17
CA ALA A 58 13.80 44.80 8.33
C ALA A 58 14.67 44.52 7.11
N SER A 59 14.02 44.04 6.04
CA SER A 59 14.72 43.53 4.86
C SER A 59 15.44 44.63 4.07
N ASN A 60 16.72 44.42 3.76
CA ASN A 60 17.54 45.23 2.83
C ASN A 60 17.47 46.76 3.12
N GLY A 61 17.41 47.14 4.40
CA GLY A 61 17.36 48.54 4.84
C GLY A 61 16.04 49.28 4.56
N GLY A 62 14.95 48.56 4.31
CA GLY A 62 13.62 49.13 4.03
C GLY A 62 12.96 49.88 5.19
N GLY A 63 13.48 49.73 6.42
CA GLY A 63 12.80 50.10 7.65
C GLY A 63 12.01 48.93 8.24
N THR A 64 11.51 49.10 9.47
CA THR A 64 10.67 48.08 10.13
C THR A 64 9.34 47.89 9.39
N ASP A 65 8.98 46.62 9.15
CA ASP A 65 7.65 46.20 8.68
C ASP A 65 6.71 45.82 9.84
N GLY A 66 7.20 45.92 11.08
CA GLY A 66 6.48 45.59 12.31
C GLY A 66 6.69 44.15 12.78
N GLU A 67 5.85 43.71 13.72
CA GLU A 67 5.87 42.34 14.23
C GLU A 67 5.28 41.39 13.17
N GLU A 68 6.10 40.46 12.68
CA GLU A 68 5.76 39.50 11.60
C GLU A 68 5.45 38.10 12.15
N PHE A 69 5.96 37.79 13.34
CA PHE A 69 5.74 36.54 14.06
C PHE A 69 5.42 36.84 15.52
N THR A 70 4.27 36.37 16.01
CA THR A 70 3.91 36.44 17.44
C THR A 70 4.10 35.06 18.06
N PHE A 71 4.77 34.98 19.21
CA PHE A 71 4.94 33.71 19.93
C PHE A 71 3.59 33.19 20.46
N PRO A 72 3.42 31.87 20.66
CA PRO A 72 2.20 31.33 21.27
C PRO A 72 2.13 31.66 22.78
N ALA A 73 0.91 31.58 23.34
CA ALA A 73 0.67 31.86 24.74
C ALA A 73 1.10 30.68 25.63
N VAL A 74 2.40 30.57 25.87
CA VAL A 74 3.05 29.53 26.68
C VAL A 74 3.96 30.15 27.73
N SER A 75 4.17 29.47 28.86
CA SER A 75 5.15 29.89 29.85
C SER A 75 6.54 29.36 29.51
N VAL A 76 7.58 30.18 29.72
CA VAL A 76 8.99 29.84 29.46
C VAL A 76 9.81 30.27 30.68
N SER A 77 10.74 29.44 31.11
CA SER A 77 11.52 29.66 32.34
C SER A 77 12.77 30.51 32.10
N ALA A 78 13.22 31.20 33.14
CA ALA A 78 14.51 31.89 33.14
C ALA A 78 15.66 30.89 32.89
N GLY A 79 16.59 31.28 32.02
CA GLY A 79 17.74 30.48 31.61
C GLY A 79 17.53 29.71 30.29
N GLU A 80 16.32 29.69 29.73
CA GLU A 80 16.02 28.95 28.50
C GLU A 80 16.49 29.69 27.24
N TYR A 81 16.85 28.90 26.22
CA TYR A 81 17.19 29.38 24.88
C TYR A 81 16.14 28.94 23.89
N LEU A 82 15.60 29.88 23.12
CA LEU A 82 14.60 29.63 22.10
C LEU A 82 15.20 29.87 20.71
N TYR A 83 14.83 29.03 19.76
CA TYR A 83 15.31 29.11 18.37
C TYR A 83 14.14 29.36 17.44
N VAL A 84 14.23 30.39 16.62
CA VAL A 84 13.27 30.66 15.54
C VAL A 84 14.01 30.61 14.22
N ALA A 85 13.63 29.70 13.34
CA ALA A 85 14.28 29.50 12.04
C ALA A 85 13.31 29.72 10.87
N SER A 86 13.83 29.90 9.65
CA SER A 86 12.99 29.98 8.44
C SER A 86 12.37 28.65 8.06
N GLU A 87 13.04 27.55 8.40
CA GLU A 87 12.65 26.17 8.16
C GLU A 87 13.31 25.24 9.20
N ALA A 88 12.81 24.02 9.35
CA ALA A 88 13.28 23.08 10.38
C ALA A 88 14.28 22.04 9.87
N VAL A 89 14.21 21.65 8.59
CA VAL A 89 14.93 20.47 8.07
C VAL A 89 16.43 20.73 7.99
N GLN A 90 16.83 21.85 7.37
CA GLN A 90 18.25 22.21 7.24
C GLN A 90 18.79 22.86 8.50
N PHE A 91 17.95 23.51 9.30
CA PHE A 91 18.28 23.87 10.69
C PHE A 91 18.70 22.65 11.49
N GLU A 92 17.88 21.61 11.52
CA GLU A 92 18.17 20.39 12.27
C GLU A 92 19.38 19.64 11.71
N ALA A 93 19.53 19.58 10.38
CA ALA A 93 20.70 19.00 9.75
C ALA A 93 22.02 19.73 10.13
N PHE A 94 21.99 21.07 10.22
CA PHE A 94 23.20 21.86 10.49
C PHE A 94 23.52 21.96 11.99
N PHE A 95 22.51 22.09 12.85
CA PHE A 95 22.70 22.31 14.29
C PHE A 95 22.49 21.06 15.17
N GLY A 96 21.88 20.00 14.64
CA GLY A 96 21.67 18.72 15.34
C GLY A 96 20.48 18.68 16.30
N PHE A 97 19.58 19.67 16.22
CA PHE A 97 18.31 19.73 16.96
C PHE A 97 17.30 20.60 16.21
N ALA A 98 16.00 20.41 16.45
CA ALA A 98 14.94 21.19 15.81
C ALA A 98 14.83 22.61 16.40
N PRO A 99 14.45 23.63 15.60
CA PRO A 99 14.15 24.95 16.13
C PRO A 99 12.84 24.89 16.94
N HIS A 100 12.67 25.77 17.93
CA HIS A 100 11.44 25.82 18.73
C HIS A 100 10.25 26.29 17.88
N TYR A 101 10.51 27.20 16.93
CA TYR A 101 9.51 27.76 16.04
C TYR A 101 10.09 27.94 14.63
N THR A 102 9.24 27.82 13.61
CA THR A 102 9.57 28.21 12.24
C THR A 102 8.74 29.40 11.80
N SER A 103 9.35 30.39 11.16
CA SER A 103 8.65 31.58 10.68
C SER A 103 9.30 32.18 9.43
N SER A 104 8.48 32.61 8.48
CA SER A 104 8.94 33.36 7.30
C SER A 104 9.59 34.70 7.65
N ALA A 105 9.37 35.23 8.86
CA ALA A 105 10.07 36.42 9.37
C ALA A 105 11.59 36.24 9.37
N MET A 106 12.08 34.99 9.46
CA MET A 106 13.50 34.67 9.41
C MET A 106 13.99 34.34 7.99
N SER A 107 13.24 34.69 6.94
CA SER A 107 13.68 34.53 5.53
C SER A 107 14.68 35.60 5.11
N ILE A 108 15.69 35.83 5.95
CA ILE A 108 16.74 36.83 5.83
C ILE A 108 17.82 36.38 4.83
N ASN A 109 18.80 37.22 4.50
CA ASN A 109 19.85 36.91 3.52
C ASN A 109 21.27 37.27 4.00
N GLY A 110 21.46 37.39 5.32
CA GLY A 110 22.76 37.72 5.89
C GLY A 110 23.09 39.21 6.01
N ASP A 111 22.19 40.09 5.57
CA ASP A 111 22.37 41.55 5.69
C ASP A 111 21.14 42.29 6.26
N ASP A 112 20.14 41.55 6.74
CA ASP A 112 18.90 42.10 7.27
C ASP A 112 18.95 42.31 8.79
N ALA A 113 18.33 43.39 9.28
CA ALA A 113 18.22 43.65 10.71
C ALA A 113 17.07 42.82 11.33
N ILE A 114 17.27 42.32 12.54
CA ILE A 114 16.26 41.54 13.29
C ILE A 114 15.69 42.36 14.43
N GLU A 115 14.38 42.30 14.59
CA GLU A 115 13.61 43.05 15.57
C GLU A 115 12.88 42.09 16.52
N LEU A 116 12.99 42.34 17.82
CA LEU A 116 12.18 41.71 18.85
C LEU A 116 11.22 42.75 19.40
N PHE A 117 9.93 42.40 19.46
CA PHE A 117 8.85 43.22 19.97
C PHE A 117 8.38 42.70 21.31
N GLN A 118 7.95 43.61 22.18
CA GLN A 118 7.26 43.30 23.44
C GLN A 118 5.97 44.15 23.49
N HIS A 119 4.82 43.49 23.60
CA HIS A 119 3.48 44.09 23.48
C HIS A 119 3.32 44.95 22.20
N GLY A 120 3.90 44.48 21.08
CA GLY A 120 3.89 45.18 19.79
C GLY A 120 4.76 46.44 19.71
N ALA A 121 5.58 46.72 20.72
CA ALA A 121 6.58 47.79 20.70
C ALA A 121 7.98 47.21 20.52
N LEU A 122 8.81 47.82 19.67
CA LEU A 122 10.22 47.42 19.50
C LEU A 122 10.93 47.40 20.86
N TYR A 123 11.58 46.27 21.15
CA TYR A 123 12.16 45.96 22.45
C TYR A 123 13.67 45.69 22.34
N ASP A 124 14.10 44.93 21.34
CA ASP A 124 15.51 44.60 21.10
C ASP A 124 15.80 44.51 19.60
N VAL A 125 17.04 44.80 19.18
CA VAL A 125 17.41 44.82 17.75
C VAL A 125 18.82 44.30 17.50
N PHE A 126 18.99 43.58 16.40
CA PHE A 126 20.27 43.32 15.75
C PHE A 126 20.28 44.01 14.38
N GLY A 127 21.33 44.78 14.07
CA GLY A 127 21.43 45.55 12.82
C GLY A 127 20.68 46.89 12.79
N VAL A 128 20.91 47.67 11.74
CA VAL A 128 20.30 49.01 11.57
C VAL A 128 19.13 48.91 10.59
N GLN A 129 17.91 49.00 11.10
CA GLN A 129 16.64 48.78 10.36
C GLN A 129 16.48 49.56 9.05
N THR A 130 17.13 50.72 8.90
CA THR A 130 17.01 51.60 7.72
C THR A 130 18.24 51.56 6.81
N GLN A 131 19.10 50.56 7.00
CA GLN A 131 20.34 50.39 6.26
C GLN A 131 20.48 48.93 5.83
N ASP A 132 20.82 48.73 4.56
CA ASP A 132 21.27 47.45 4.03
C ASP A 132 22.62 47.08 4.66
N GLY A 133 22.68 45.89 5.27
CA GLY A 133 23.84 45.39 6.00
C GLY A 133 25.02 44.99 5.12
N THR A 134 24.85 44.84 3.80
CA THR A 134 25.90 44.36 2.89
C THR A 134 27.17 45.22 3.01
N GLY A 135 28.30 44.59 3.36
CA GLY A 135 29.61 45.24 3.51
C GLY A 135 29.73 46.18 4.72
N THR A 136 28.78 46.13 5.66
CA THR A 136 28.83 46.86 6.92
C THR A 136 29.50 46.01 8.02
N GLU A 137 29.61 46.56 9.24
CA GLU A 137 30.20 45.83 10.38
C GLU A 137 29.31 44.71 10.93
N TRP A 138 28.04 44.66 10.53
CA TRP A 138 27.06 43.67 10.96
C TRP A 138 26.58 42.80 9.79
N ASP A 139 27.38 42.68 8.73
CA ASP A 139 27.20 41.71 7.65
C ASP A 139 27.52 40.30 8.17
N TYR A 140 26.54 39.41 8.10
CA TYR A 140 26.61 38.02 8.57
C TYR A 140 26.23 37.01 7.48
N LEU A 141 26.33 37.40 6.20
CA LEU A 141 26.13 36.51 5.05
C LEU A 141 26.92 35.22 5.21
N ASP A 142 26.23 34.08 5.05
CA ASP A 142 26.81 32.74 5.17
C ASP A 142 27.68 32.61 6.46
N GLY A 143 27.15 33.14 7.57
CA GLY A 143 27.81 33.29 8.86
C GLY A 143 26.84 33.65 9.99
N TRP A 144 27.37 34.30 11.03
CA TRP A 144 26.61 34.59 12.23
C TRP A 144 27.13 35.79 13.03
N ALA A 145 26.24 36.33 13.87
CA ALA A 145 26.57 37.25 14.95
C ALA A 145 26.03 36.72 16.28
N TYR A 146 26.82 36.85 17.35
CA TYR A 146 26.47 36.43 18.70
C TYR A 146 26.64 37.55 19.71
N ARG A 147 25.65 37.75 20.58
CA ARG A 147 25.66 38.84 21.56
C ARG A 147 26.69 38.55 22.66
N VAL A 148 27.44 39.59 23.06
CA VAL A 148 28.37 39.54 24.18
C VAL A 148 27.59 39.39 25.49
N THR A 149 27.91 38.36 26.27
CA THR A 149 27.39 38.09 27.63
C THR A 149 27.37 39.35 28.50
N GLY A 150 26.23 39.61 29.14
CA GLY A 150 26.00 40.76 30.00
C GLY A 150 25.54 42.03 29.28
N SER A 151 25.37 42.00 27.95
CA SER A 151 24.69 43.07 27.20
C SER A 151 23.18 43.05 27.43
N GLU A 152 22.54 44.22 27.49
CA GLU A 152 21.10 44.35 27.72
C GLU A 152 20.33 44.51 26.40
N PRO A 153 19.01 44.22 26.33
CA PRO A 153 18.21 44.48 25.15
C PRO A 153 18.13 45.98 24.86
N SER A 154 18.21 46.35 23.57
CA SER A 154 18.24 47.75 23.13
C SER A 154 17.48 47.93 21.82
N THR A 155 16.74 49.02 21.71
CA THR A 155 16.07 49.42 20.45
C THR A 155 16.98 50.14 19.48
N ALA A 156 18.26 50.32 19.83
CA ALA A 156 19.29 50.89 18.97
C ALA A 156 20.48 49.93 18.90
N PHE A 157 20.86 49.57 17.67
CA PHE A 157 21.97 48.67 17.43
C PHE A 157 23.32 49.29 17.82
N ASN A 158 24.13 48.47 18.50
CA ASN A 158 25.49 48.80 18.91
C ASN A 158 26.40 47.60 18.61
N ALA A 159 27.23 47.69 17.57
CA ALA A 159 28.10 46.59 17.16
C ALA A 159 29.09 46.14 18.25
N ALA A 160 29.41 46.98 19.24
CA ALA A 160 30.28 46.60 20.35
C ALA A 160 29.66 45.55 21.31
N GLU A 161 28.36 45.31 21.21
CA GLU A 161 27.63 44.31 21.99
C GLU A 161 27.59 42.94 21.29
N TRP A 162 28.27 42.80 20.14
CA TRP A 162 28.20 41.61 19.30
C TRP A 162 29.59 41.12 18.87
N ILE A 163 29.68 39.81 18.68
CA ILE A 163 30.81 39.08 18.12
C ILE A 163 30.35 38.56 16.77
N PHE A 164 31.18 38.73 15.73
CA PHE A 164 30.82 38.37 14.36
C PHE A 164 31.75 37.28 13.82
N SER A 165 31.20 36.35 13.06
CA SER A 165 31.95 35.30 12.36
C SER A 165 32.76 35.84 11.17
N THR A 166 32.40 37.03 10.68
CA THR A 166 32.70 37.57 9.35
C THR A 166 31.92 36.87 8.21
N PRO A 167 31.64 37.55 7.09
CA PRO A 167 30.89 36.96 5.98
C PRO A 167 31.59 35.74 5.37
N ASN A 168 30.79 34.75 4.98
CA ASN A 168 31.20 33.45 4.41
C ASN A 168 32.00 32.57 5.39
N ALA A 169 31.85 32.79 6.69
CA ALA A 169 32.53 31.99 7.71
C ALA A 169 32.09 30.52 7.72
N TRP A 170 30.92 30.23 7.14
CA TRP A 170 30.39 28.88 7.00
C TRP A 170 30.49 28.33 5.57
N ASP A 171 31.18 28.98 4.63
CA ASP A 171 31.34 28.46 3.27
C ASP A 171 31.92 27.04 3.24
N GLY A 172 31.11 26.10 2.74
CA GLY A 172 31.49 24.69 2.62
C GLY A 172 31.40 23.89 3.91
N GLU A 173 30.86 24.47 4.99
CA GLU A 173 30.59 23.76 6.24
C GLU A 173 29.26 23.01 6.17
N THR A 174 29.21 21.80 6.76
CA THR A 174 28.01 20.95 6.76
C THR A 174 27.29 20.90 8.11
N THR A 175 27.98 21.24 9.21
CA THR A 175 27.38 21.33 10.55
C THR A 175 28.03 22.44 11.36
N ASN A 176 27.30 23.03 12.30
CA ASN A 176 27.87 24.01 13.24
C ASN A 176 28.96 23.40 14.12
N ALA A 177 28.82 22.13 14.53
CA ALA A 177 29.76 21.46 15.44
C ALA A 177 31.16 21.28 14.83
N THR A 178 31.24 21.10 13.51
CA THR A 178 32.51 20.90 12.78
C THR A 178 33.01 22.15 12.08
N ALA A 179 32.23 23.24 12.08
CA ALA A 179 32.58 24.47 11.37
C ALA A 179 33.90 25.06 11.88
N ALA A 180 34.71 25.61 10.98
CA ALA A 180 35.96 26.28 11.36
C ALA A 180 35.73 27.46 12.33
N VAL A 181 34.56 28.12 12.22
CA VAL A 181 34.11 29.21 13.10
C VAL A 181 32.67 28.90 13.56
N PRO A 182 32.49 28.07 14.59
CA PRO A 182 31.16 27.64 15.02
C PRO A 182 30.43 28.77 15.76
N LEU A 183 29.10 28.86 15.58
CA LEU A 183 28.22 29.70 16.39
C LEU A 183 28.28 29.21 17.85
N PRO A 184 28.66 30.06 18.82
CA PRO A 184 28.74 29.71 20.23
C PRO A 184 27.35 29.67 20.88
N MET A 185 26.52 28.71 20.45
CA MET A 185 25.16 28.52 20.94
C MET A 185 25.10 28.39 22.47
N GLN A 186 24.03 28.93 23.06
CA GLN A 186 23.72 28.80 24.49
C GLN A 186 24.81 29.30 25.45
N GLN A 187 25.65 30.25 25.03
CA GLN A 187 26.76 30.79 25.85
C GLN A 187 26.47 32.16 26.49
N PHE A 188 25.36 32.79 26.13
CA PHE A 188 24.96 34.07 26.71
C PHE A 188 24.57 33.93 28.20
N ALA A 189 24.80 34.97 28.98
CA ALA A 189 24.32 35.04 30.36
C ALA A 189 24.17 36.50 30.78
N THR A 190 23.23 36.79 31.67
CA THR A 190 23.06 38.14 32.22
C THR A 190 24.09 38.39 33.33
N GLY A 191 24.62 39.61 33.40
CA GLY A 191 25.73 39.94 34.28
C GLY A 191 25.36 40.00 35.77
N SER A 192 25.66 38.95 36.54
CA SER A 192 25.94 39.08 37.98
C SER A 192 26.90 38.00 38.46
N ASN A 193 28.21 38.23 38.30
CA ASN A 193 29.21 37.66 39.18
C ASN A 193 29.99 38.80 39.85
N GLY A 194 29.56 39.14 41.06
CA GLY A 194 30.32 39.98 41.97
C GLY A 194 31.66 39.32 42.30
N GLY A 195 32.74 40.08 42.19
CA GLY A 195 34.07 39.64 42.57
C GLY A 195 34.14 39.14 44.01
N GLY A 196 34.65 37.93 44.17
CA GLY A 196 35.22 37.41 45.41
C GLY A 196 36.69 37.09 45.14
N GLU A 197 37.57 37.88 45.74
CA GLU A 197 39.01 37.66 45.74
C GLU A 197 39.36 36.26 46.30
N GLY A 198 40.41 35.66 45.75
CA GLY A 198 40.88 34.35 46.17
C GLY A 198 41.32 34.31 47.62
N GLU A 199 40.87 33.27 48.32
CA GLU A 199 41.66 32.63 49.36
C GLU A 199 41.84 31.17 48.98
N GLY A 200 43.10 30.76 48.85
CA GLY A 200 43.46 29.37 48.63
C GLY A 200 43.01 28.51 49.80
N GLY A 201 42.16 27.54 49.51
CA GLY A 201 41.94 26.36 50.33
C GLY A 201 42.14 25.14 49.46
N ASP A 202 43.20 24.37 49.73
CA ASP A 202 43.34 23.00 49.25
C ASP A 202 42.08 22.24 49.66
N GLY A 203 41.27 21.89 48.67
CA GLY A 203 40.02 21.16 48.81
C GLY A 203 39.94 20.17 47.65
N ASP A 204 40.46 18.98 47.94
CA ASP A 204 40.35 17.70 47.27
C ASP A 204 39.19 17.65 46.27
N GLY A 205 39.52 17.56 44.98
CA GLY A 205 38.54 17.35 43.93
C GLY A 205 37.92 15.96 44.07
N GLU A 206 36.72 15.88 44.63
CA GLU A 206 35.80 14.81 44.31
C GLU A 206 35.07 15.18 43.02
N THR A 207 35.42 14.46 41.94
CA THR A 207 34.57 14.33 40.76
C THR A 207 33.15 13.96 41.21
N PRO A 208 32.09 14.58 40.66
CA PRO A 208 30.72 14.16 40.93
C PRO A 208 30.61 12.65 40.67
N VAL A 209 30.17 11.89 41.67
CA VAL A 209 29.88 10.47 41.51
C VAL A 209 28.58 10.41 40.70
N ILE A 210 28.67 10.05 39.42
CA ILE A 210 27.50 9.70 38.63
C ILE A 210 27.00 8.37 39.21
N GLU A 211 25.82 8.38 39.83
CA GLU A 211 25.21 7.19 40.40
C GLU A 211 24.76 6.24 39.29
N THR A 212 25.05 4.94 39.45
CA THR A 212 24.53 3.91 38.55
C THR A 212 23.01 3.85 38.71
N VAL A 213 22.29 3.94 37.60
CA VAL A 213 20.82 3.84 37.56
C VAL A 213 20.42 2.62 36.74
N PHE A 214 19.30 2.04 37.12
CA PHE A 214 18.65 0.94 36.40
C PHE A 214 17.87 1.47 35.20
N ILE A 215 17.83 0.71 34.11
CA ILE A 215 17.08 0.98 32.88
C ILE A 215 15.59 1.17 33.20
N SER A 216 15.00 0.36 34.08
CA SER A 216 13.63 0.57 34.58
C SER A 216 13.37 1.99 35.11
N SER A 217 14.37 2.66 35.69
CA SER A 217 14.26 4.04 36.16
C SER A 217 14.44 5.07 35.05
N ILE A 218 15.18 4.73 33.99
CA ILE A 218 15.31 5.54 32.76
C ILE A 218 14.01 5.48 31.98
N GLN A 219 13.50 4.29 31.70
CA GLN A 219 12.23 4.09 31.01
C GLN A 219 11.08 4.67 31.85
N GLY A 220 11.02 4.33 33.13
CA GLY A 220 9.92 4.71 34.01
C GLY A 220 8.68 3.84 33.76
N ASN A 221 7.55 4.28 34.32
CA ASN A 221 6.26 3.62 34.20
C ASN A 221 5.14 4.69 34.18
N PRO A 222 3.86 4.32 33.97
CA PRO A 222 2.75 5.29 33.89
C PRO A 222 2.59 6.24 35.08
N SER A 223 3.19 5.95 36.23
CA SER A 223 3.17 6.85 37.41
C SER A 223 4.34 7.82 37.47
N THR A 224 5.42 7.58 36.70
CA THR A 224 6.63 8.40 36.67
C THR A 224 6.85 9.10 35.34
N TYR A 225 6.20 8.67 34.25
CA TYR A 225 6.29 9.35 32.96
C TYR A 225 6.00 10.84 33.10
N ILE A 226 6.74 11.64 32.35
CA ILE A 226 6.48 13.06 32.17
C ILE A 226 5.82 13.29 30.83
N SER A 227 5.41 14.53 30.56
CA SER A 227 4.92 14.91 29.24
C SER A 227 5.87 15.92 28.62
N ASN A 228 6.01 15.88 27.30
CA ASN A 228 6.72 16.93 26.58
C ASN A 228 5.75 17.87 25.85
N GLN A 229 6.32 18.90 25.24
CA GLN A 229 5.59 19.92 24.48
C GLN A 229 4.95 19.39 23.18
N PHE A 230 5.32 18.18 22.74
CA PHE A 230 4.78 17.53 21.54
C PHE A 230 3.55 16.67 21.85
N GLY A 231 3.15 16.59 23.12
CA GLY A 231 1.95 15.87 23.56
C GLY A 231 2.18 14.40 23.90
N GLU A 232 3.43 13.91 23.84
CA GLU A 232 3.84 12.60 24.33
C GLU A 232 3.67 12.55 25.85
N GLN A 233 3.19 11.43 26.38
CA GLN A 233 2.83 11.26 27.81
C GLN A 233 3.56 10.10 28.48
N ASP A 234 4.40 9.40 27.72
CA ASP A 234 5.26 8.27 28.02
C ASP A 234 6.75 8.70 28.05
N VAL A 235 7.01 10.00 28.22
CA VAL A 235 8.38 10.52 28.24
C VAL A 235 9.10 10.07 29.51
N SER A 236 10.33 9.57 29.33
CA SER A 236 11.26 9.23 30.41
C SER A 236 11.30 10.28 31.55
N PRO A 237 11.19 9.88 32.83
CA PRO A 237 11.38 10.78 33.97
C PRO A 237 12.79 11.36 34.10
N LEU A 238 13.77 10.77 33.41
CA LEU A 238 15.17 11.18 33.46
C LEU A 238 15.63 11.93 32.21
N ASN A 239 14.71 12.30 31.30
CA ASN A 239 15.03 13.02 30.08
C ASN A 239 15.95 14.24 30.32
N GLY A 240 17.03 14.34 29.55
CA GLY A 240 18.07 15.36 29.69
C GLY A 240 19.12 15.09 30.78
N THR A 241 18.99 14.01 31.54
CA THR A 241 19.92 13.68 32.65
C THR A 241 21.07 12.81 32.14
N VAL A 242 22.29 13.08 32.61
CA VAL A 242 23.43 12.17 32.41
C VAL A 242 23.34 11.01 33.39
N VAL A 243 23.32 9.79 32.86
CA VAL A 243 23.17 8.55 33.60
C VAL A 243 24.36 7.63 33.38
N HIS A 244 24.49 6.68 34.30
CA HIS A 244 25.42 5.58 34.21
C HIS A 244 24.63 4.26 34.28
N VAL A 245 24.76 3.40 33.27
CA VAL A 245 24.03 2.12 33.16
C VAL A 245 25.04 0.97 33.02
N GLU A 246 24.79 -0.14 33.70
CA GLU A 246 25.45 -1.42 33.44
C GLU A 246 24.36 -2.41 33.02
N ALA A 247 24.48 -3.02 31.83
CA ALA A 247 23.47 -3.91 31.27
C ALA A 247 24.04 -4.73 30.11
N VAL A 248 23.28 -5.74 29.66
CA VAL A 248 23.70 -6.67 28.60
C VAL A 248 23.22 -6.20 27.23
N VAL A 249 24.10 -6.23 26.23
CA VAL A 249 23.78 -5.97 24.83
C VAL A 249 22.88 -7.10 24.30
N VAL A 250 21.65 -6.76 23.91
CA VAL A 250 20.69 -7.72 23.34
C VAL A 250 20.53 -7.60 21.83
N GLY A 251 20.95 -6.48 21.25
CA GLY A 251 20.98 -6.26 19.81
C GLY A 251 22.09 -5.31 19.43
N ASP A 252 22.91 -5.72 18.46
CA ASP A 252 24.01 -4.93 17.92
C ASP A 252 23.61 -4.41 16.54
N PHE A 253 23.57 -3.08 16.40
CA PHE A 253 23.16 -2.36 15.20
C PHE A 253 24.11 -1.17 14.96
N GLN A 254 25.37 -1.31 15.40
CA GLN A 254 26.34 -0.23 15.37
C GLN A 254 26.74 0.09 13.93
N ASN A 255 27.12 1.35 13.70
CA ASN A 255 27.74 1.73 12.43
C ASN A 255 29.16 1.15 12.33
N ASN A 256 29.52 0.58 11.19
CA ASN A 256 30.87 0.10 10.85
C ASN A 256 31.40 -1.05 11.75
N ASP A 257 30.51 -1.84 12.32
CA ASP A 257 30.86 -3.12 12.94
C ASP A 257 31.11 -4.20 11.86
N ALA A 258 31.24 -5.46 12.27
CA ALA A 258 31.38 -6.58 11.34
C ALA A 258 30.05 -7.01 10.69
N ASP A 259 28.91 -6.53 11.19
CA ASP A 259 27.57 -6.92 10.78
C ASP A 259 27.00 -5.94 9.76
N THR A 260 27.13 -6.28 8.48
CA THR A 260 26.59 -5.43 7.41
C THR A 260 25.10 -5.63 7.16
N ALA A 261 24.44 -6.55 7.87
CA ALA A 261 23.03 -6.85 7.67
C ALA A 261 22.10 -5.96 8.51
N ARG A 262 22.65 -5.27 9.53
CA ARG A 262 21.90 -4.52 10.55
C ARG A 262 22.63 -3.24 10.91
N ASN A 263 21.93 -2.11 10.94
CA ASN A 263 22.54 -0.82 11.25
C ASN A 263 21.50 0.27 11.56
N LEU A 264 21.45 0.66 12.82
CA LEU A 264 20.62 1.77 13.35
C LEU A 264 21.49 2.85 14.01
N GLY A 265 22.83 2.74 13.91
CA GLY A 265 23.80 3.66 14.50
C GLY A 265 23.93 3.54 16.02
N GLY A 266 23.76 2.34 16.57
CA GLY A 266 23.77 2.11 18.01
C GLY A 266 23.55 0.65 18.40
N PHE A 267 23.24 0.39 19.66
CA PHE A 267 22.96 -0.96 20.15
C PHE A 267 21.91 -0.91 21.27
N TYR A 268 21.22 -2.03 21.49
CA TYR A 268 20.21 -2.16 22.55
C TYR A 268 20.79 -2.85 23.78
N LEU A 269 20.49 -2.30 24.94
CA LEU A 269 20.80 -2.85 26.25
C LEU A 269 19.55 -3.36 26.94
N GLN A 270 19.69 -4.45 27.70
CA GLN A 270 18.66 -4.93 28.62
C GLN A 270 19.30 -5.35 29.95
N GLU A 271 18.62 -5.06 31.07
CA GLU A 271 19.09 -5.47 32.40
C GLU A 271 19.21 -7.00 32.54
N GLU A 272 20.18 -7.44 33.34
CA GLU A 272 20.20 -8.80 33.83
C GLU A 272 19.00 -9.08 34.74
N ALA A 273 18.51 -10.33 34.72
CA ALA A 273 17.40 -10.82 35.54
C ALA A 273 17.56 -10.60 37.07
N GLY A 274 18.78 -10.31 37.52
CA GLY A 274 19.07 -9.99 38.93
C GLY A 274 18.78 -8.54 39.32
N ASP A 275 18.75 -7.64 38.34
CA ASP A 275 18.66 -6.19 38.52
C ASP A 275 17.33 -5.60 38.02
N GLU A 276 16.57 -6.34 37.19
CA GLU A 276 15.19 -6.00 36.79
C GLU A 276 14.31 -5.65 38.01
N ASP A 277 13.41 -4.67 37.86
CA ASP A 277 12.57 -4.17 38.96
C ASP A 277 11.33 -5.05 39.23
N GLY A 278 11.04 -5.98 38.32
CA GLY A 278 9.93 -6.92 38.37
C GLY A 278 8.55 -6.28 38.16
N ASN A 279 8.49 -5.05 37.63
CA ASN A 279 7.26 -4.33 37.32
C ASN A 279 6.91 -4.46 35.84
N ALA A 280 5.79 -5.14 35.57
CA ALA A 280 5.29 -5.35 34.20
C ALA A 280 4.79 -4.09 33.46
N LEU A 281 4.97 -2.90 34.05
CA LEU A 281 4.61 -1.61 33.47
C LEU A 281 5.83 -0.73 33.16
N SER A 282 7.04 -1.24 33.37
CA SER A 282 8.31 -0.61 32.99
C SER A 282 9.07 -1.53 32.07
N SER A 283 9.82 -0.95 31.14
CA SER A 283 10.76 -1.68 30.30
C SER A 283 12.12 -1.78 30.99
N GLU A 284 12.81 -2.90 30.75
CA GLU A 284 14.20 -3.14 31.15
C GLU A 284 15.18 -2.94 29.99
N GLY A 285 14.69 -2.49 28.84
CA GLY A 285 15.45 -2.25 27.62
C GLY A 285 15.67 -0.77 27.34
N VAL A 286 16.79 -0.41 26.71
CA VAL A 286 17.03 0.96 26.21
C VAL A 286 17.99 0.94 25.01
N PHE A 287 17.73 1.80 24.03
CA PHE A 287 18.63 2.01 22.90
C PHE A 287 19.78 2.95 23.26
N VAL A 288 20.99 2.64 22.82
CA VAL A 288 22.17 3.52 22.93
C VAL A 288 22.52 4.01 21.54
N TYR A 289 22.27 5.29 21.27
CA TYR A 289 22.57 5.94 19.99
C TYR A 289 23.96 6.59 20.00
N GLU A 290 24.85 6.11 19.15
CA GLU A 290 26.19 6.66 18.94
C GLU A 290 26.32 7.45 17.62
N GLY A 291 25.30 7.39 16.76
CA GLY A 291 25.33 8.00 15.44
C GLY A 291 26.49 7.44 14.61
N ASN A 292 27.29 8.31 14.00
CA ASN A 292 28.46 7.91 13.18
C ASN A 292 29.75 7.70 14.01
N THR A 293 29.68 7.84 15.33
CA THR A 293 30.82 7.57 16.22
C THR A 293 30.78 6.11 16.66
N SER A 294 31.95 5.51 16.88
CA SER A 294 32.06 4.21 17.54
C SER A 294 33.09 4.37 18.65
N LEU A 295 32.61 4.37 19.89
CA LEU A 295 33.48 4.48 21.07
C LEU A 295 34.04 3.11 21.47
N ALA A 296 33.26 2.06 21.25
CA ALA A 296 33.64 0.66 21.37
C ALA A 296 32.78 -0.19 20.42
N ASP A 297 33.36 -1.25 19.86
CA ASP A 297 32.67 -2.29 19.07
C ASP A 297 32.14 -3.34 20.07
N VAL A 298 30.82 -3.40 20.27
CA VAL A 298 30.19 -4.35 21.19
C VAL A 298 29.79 -5.63 20.45
N ASN A 299 29.26 -6.62 21.16
CA ASN A 299 28.64 -7.80 20.57
C ASN A 299 27.41 -8.16 21.39
N VAL A 300 26.42 -8.80 20.77
CA VAL A 300 25.29 -9.41 21.51
C VAL A 300 25.82 -10.32 22.61
N GLY A 301 25.34 -10.09 23.84
CA GLY A 301 25.77 -10.75 25.06
C GLY A 301 26.94 -10.08 25.78
N ASP A 302 27.49 -8.97 25.32
CA ASP A 302 28.45 -8.21 26.12
C ASP A 302 27.73 -7.50 27.27
N LEU A 303 28.25 -7.64 28.49
CA LEU A 303 27.86 -6.81 29.63
C LEU A 303 28.70 -5.55 29.57
N VAL A 304 28.04 -4.40 29.38
CA VAL A 304 28.71 -3.13 29.18
C VAL A 304 28.28 -2.11 30.22
N LYS A 305 29.17 -1.14 30.43
CA LYS A 305 28.95 0.05 31.23
C LYS A 305 28.94 1.26 30.31
N VAL A 306 27.85 2.02 30.35
CA VAL A 306 27.61 3.18 29.48
C VAL A 306 27.38 4.43 30.32
N VAL A 307 28.06 5.52 29.96
CA VAL A 307 27.77 6.87 30.48
C VAL A 307 27.25 7.72 29.34
N ALA A 308 26.02 8.19 29.45
CA ALA A 308 25.31 8.88 28.37
C ALA A 308 24.19 9.76 28.92
N THR A 309 23.60 10.60 28.07
CA THR A 309 22.44 11.45 28.41
C THR A 309 21.15 10.77 27.96
N VAL A 310 20.17 10.66 28.85
CA VAL A 310 18.82 10.19 28.49
C VAL A 310 18.15 11.21 27.57
N GLY A 311 17.57 10.75 26.47
CA GLY A 311 16.87 11.56 25.48
C GLY A 311 15.61 10.88 24.96
N GLN A 312 14.93 11.59 24.06
CA GLN A 312 13.77 11.12 23.31
C GLN A 312 13.99 11.33 21.82
N TYR A 313 13.59 10.37 20.99
CA TYR A 313 13.65 10.52 19.54
C TYR A 313 12.52 9.77 18.85
N TYR A 314 11.61 10.51 18.20
CA TYR A 314 10.41 9.96 17.56
C TYR A 314 9.58 9.04 18.47
N GLY A 315 9.49 9.38 19.77
CA GLY A 315 8.78 8.60 20.78
C GLY A 315 9.60 7.52 21.48
N GLU A 316 10.80 7.17 21.00
CA GLU A 316 11.67 6.17 21.66
C GLU A 316 12.52 6.81 22.77
N THR A 317 12.54 6.20 23.95
CA THR A 317 13.50 6.53 24.99
C THR A 317 14.88 5.95 24.63
N GLN A 318 15.88 6.82 24.52
CA GLN A 318 17.24 6.40 24.15
C GLN A 318 18.33 7.11 24.94
N LEU A 319 19.50 6.49 25.05
CA LEU A 319 20.73 7.08 25.54
C LEU A 319 21.50 7.72 24.38
N THR A 320 21.84 9.00 24.52
CA THR A 320 22.49 9.84 23.51
C THR A 320 23.72 10.52 24.11
N ASN A 321 24.50 11.26 23.30
CA ASN A 321 25.70 11.97 23.77
C ASN A 321 26.63 11.06 24.60
N VAL A 322 26.88 9.87 24.08
CA VAL A 322 27.63 8.82 24.78
C VAL A 322 29.03 9.31 25.10
N GLN A 323 29.41 9.24 26.38
CA GLN A 323 30.70 9.72 26.90
C GLN A 323 31.72 8.59 27.01
N SER A 324 31.27 7.39 27.36
CA SER A 324 32.12 6.20 27.47
C SER A 324 31.32 4.91 27.39
N ILE A 325 31.93 3.88 26.78
CA ILE A 325 31.47 2.50 26.79
C ILE A 325 32.63 1.62 27.29
N GLU A 326 32.38 0.79 28.29
CA GLU A 326 33.34 -0.18 28.82
C GLU A 326 32.73 -1.59 28.82
N ILE A 327 33.36 -2.54 28.12
CA ILE A 327 32.95 -3.95 28.13
C ILE A 327 33.49 -4.61 29.40
N LEU A 328 32.59 -4.99 30.31
CA LEU A 328 32.92 -5.57 31.62
C LEU A 328 33.04 -7.09 31.54
N ALA A 329 32.16 -7.74 30.76
CA ALA A 329 32.16 -9.17 30.51
C ALA A 329 31.54 -9.48 29.14
N GLN A 330 31.74 -10.70 28.64
CA GLN A 330 31.24 -11.15 27.34
C GLN A 330 30.42 -12.43 27.49
N GLN A 331 29.54 -12.71 26.53
CA GLN A 331 28.66 -13.91 26.52
C GLN A 331 27.78 -14.06 27.77
N GLN A 332 27.10 -12.97 28.13
CA GLN A 332 26.18 -12.85 29.25
C GLN A 332 24.71 -12.80 28.82
N LEU A 333 24.38 -13.10 27.55
CA LEU A 333 22.99 -13.09 27.07
C LEU A 333 22.07 -14.00 27.90
N ASP A 334 22.58 -15.11 28.43
CA ASP A 334 21.85 -16.04 29.32
C ASP A 334 21.45 -15.42 30.68
N LEU A 335 21.96 -14.23 31.03
CA LEU A 335 21.58 -13.49 32.24
C LEU A 335 20.32 -12.65 32.05
N VAL A 336 19.88 -12.42 30.81
CA VAL A 336 18.71 -11.59 30.48
C VAL A 336 17.46 -12.46 30.39
N ASN A 337 16.33 -11.98 30.90
CA ASN A 337 15.04 -12.63 30.64
C ASN A 337 14.48 -12.17 29.30
N VAL A 338 14.34 -13.07 28.33
CA VAL A 338 13.62 -12.78 27.07
C VAL A 338 12.13 -12.58 27.37
N ALA A 339 11.63 -11.37 27.13
CA ALA A 339 10.24 -11.02 27.38
C ALA A 339 9.30 -11.83 26.49
N GLN A 340 8.22 -12.33 27.08
CA GLN A 340 7.24 -13.16 26.39
C GLN A 340 5.99 -12.32 26.10
N VAL A 341 5.80 -11.93 24.85
CA VAL A 341 4.69 -11.04 24.45
C VAL A 341 3.60 -11.83 23.74
N SER A 342 2.36 -11.72 24.24
CA SER A 342 1.17 -12.23 23.58
C SER A 342 0.37 -11.08 22.96
N LEU A 343 0.26 -11.09 21.64
CA LEU A 343 -0.55 -10.17 20.86
C LEU A 343 -2.04 -10.50 21.00
N LEU A 344 -2.42 -11.78 21.11
CA LEU A 344 -3.81 -12.18 21.36
C LEU A 344 -4.27 -11.87 22.78
N GLY A 345 -3.33 -11.77 23.72
CA GLY A 345 -3.59 -11.32 25.09
C GLY A 345 -3.69 -9.81 25.23
N ASN A 346 -3.36 -9.04 24.19
CA ASN A 346 -3.40 -7.58 24.22
C ASN A 346 -4.81 -7.06 23.89
N SER A 347 -5.30 -6.12 24.70
CA SER A 347 -6.56 -5.42 24.46
C SER A 347 -6.40 -3.90 24.37
N ASN A 348 -5.19 -3.40 24.58
CA ASN A 348 -4.89 -1.97 24.56
C ASN A 348 -4.17 -1.62 23.28
N VAL A 349 -4.61 -0.53 22.64
CA VAL A 349 -4.00 -0.01 21.43
C VAL A 349 -3.44 1.39 21.67
N THR A 350 -2.42 1.73 20.88
CA THR A 350 -1.97 3.11 20.67
C THR A 350 -2.17 3.48 19.21
N ILE A 351 -1.97 4.75 18.87
CA ILE A 351 -2.01 5.25 17.50
C ILE A 351 -0.56 5.50 17.06
N ASN A 352 -0.17 4.92 15.93
CA ASN A 352 1.15 5.14 15.35
C ASN A 352 1.21 6.48 14.59
N GLN A 353 2.38 6.84 14.04
CA GLN A 353 2.57 8.11 13.33
C GLN A 353 1.64 8.28 12.10
N ASP A 354 1.23 7.16 11.49
CA ASP A 354 0.34 7.14 10.32
C ASP A 354 -1.16 7.17 10.70
N GLY A 355 -1.48 7.29 11.99
CA GLY A 355 -2.86 7.33 12.49
C GLY A 355 -3.53 5.95 12.61
N ARG A 356 -2.76 4.85 12.53
CA ARG A 356 -3.27 3.47 12.63
C ARG A 356 -3.17 2.94 14.05
N TYR A 357 -4.16 2.13 14.44
CA TYR A 357 -4.08 1.37 15.68
C TYR A 357 -2.96 0.33 15.61
N GLN A 358 -2.20 0.25 16.70
CA GLN A 358 -1.12 -0.71 16.91
C GLN A 358 -1.20 -1.22 18.37
N PRO A 359 -0.55 -2.32 18.75
CA PRO A 359 -0.59 -2.78 20.13
C PRO A 359 0.08 -1.74 21.04
N ASN A 360 -0.40 -1.59 22.29
CA ASN A 360 0.35 -0.85 23.30
C ASN A 360 1.44 -1.75 23.89
N LEU A 361 2.71 -1.44 23.62
CA LEU A 361 3.86 -2.26 24.03
C LEU A 361 4.97 -1.47 24.71
N GLU A 362 4.65 -0.29 25.24
CA GLU A 362 5.60 0.61 25.91
C GLU A 362 6.42 -0.09 27.02
N ALA A 363 5.78 -0.96 27.79
CA ALA A 363 6.43 -1.72 28.86
C ALA A 363 7.49 -2.74 28.38
N TYR A 364 7.72 -2.84 27.07
CA TYR A 364 8.70 -3.73 26.46
C TYR A 364 9.68 -2.98 25.54
N GLU A 365 9.64 -1.64 25.49
CA GLU A 365 10.48 -0.82 24.60
C GLU A 365 11.98 -1.10 24.80
N GLY A 366 12.68 -1.48 23.74
CA GLY A 366 14.12 -1.78 23.73
C GLY A 366 14.48 -3.17 24.27
N MET A 367 13.52 -3.99 24.69
CA MET A 367 13.78 -5.33 25.22
C MET A 367 13.89 -6.40 24.11
N LEU A 368 14.63 -7.47 24.39
CA LEU A 368 14.57 -8.71 23.62
C LEU A 368 13.25 -9.44 23.92
N VAL A 369 12.43 -9.60 22.89
CA VAL A 369 11.07 -10.14 22.97
C VAL A 369 10.94 -11.38 22.09
N THR A 370 10.19 -12.37 22.58
CA THR A 370 9.62 -13.46 21.79
C THR A 370 8.09 -13.32 21.75
N LEU A 371 7.51 -13.33 20.56
CA LEU A 371 6.07 -13.46 20.38
C LEU A 371 5.64 -14.90 20.65
N VAL A 372 4.85 -15.12 21.72
CA VAL A 372 4.41 -16.47 22.12
C VAL A 372 3.24 -17.01 21.30
N ASP A 373 2.52 -16.10 20.63
CA ASP A 373 1.46 -16.47 19.71
C ASP A 373 2.06 -16.84 18.35
N THR A 374 1.50 -17.86 17.70
CA THR A 374 1.76 -18.06 16.27
C THR A 374 1.25 -16.85 15.50
N VAL A 375 2.11 -16.27 14.67
CA VAL A 375 1.77 -15.13 13.81
C VAL A 375 1.76 -15.54 12.34
N GLN A 376 0.94 -14.87 11.54
CA GLN A 376 0.87 -15.04 10.10
C GLN A 376 1.36 -13.76 9.41
N ILE A 377 2.08 -13.88 8.30
CA ILE A 377 2.39 -12.74 7.44
C ILE A 377 1.07 -12.20 6.88
N THR A 378 0.80 -10.91 7.07
CA THR A 378 -0.42 -10.27 6.57
C THR A 378 -0.16 -9.23 5.50
N GLU A 379 1.01 -8.59 5.50
CA GLU A 379 1.37 -7.53 4.55
C GLU A 379 2.84 -7.64 4.15
N GLN A 380 3.14 -7.39 2.87
CA GLN A 380 4.49 -7.39 2.31
C GLN A 380 4.75 -6.20 1.37
N TYR A 381 3.85 -5.21 1.28
CA TYR A 381 4.00 -4.04 0.40
C TYR A 381 5.30 -3.24 0.59
N GLN A 382 5.88 -3.25 1.80
CA GLN A 382 7.13 -2.54 2.09
C GLN A 382 8.37 -3.46 2.03
N LEU A 383 8.20 -4.73 1.63
CA LEU A 383 9.26 -5.73 1.74
C LEU A 383 10.48 -5.39 0.89
N ASP A 384 10.30 -5.09 -0.39
CA ASP A 384 11.44 -4.87 -1.28
C ASP A 384 12.08 -3.49 -1.12
N ARG A 385 11.32 -2.53 -0.59
CA ARG A 385 11.79 -1.17 -0.35
C ARG A 385 12.45 -0.99 1.02
N PHE A 386 11.97 -1.67 2.05
CA PHE A 386 12.41 -1.47 3.44
C PHE A 386 12.70 -2.78 4.20
N ASN A 387 12.57 -3.95 3.55
CA ASN A 387 12.68 -5.25 4.23
C ASN A 387 11.71 -5.39 5.42
N GLU A 388 10.54 -4.74 5.32
CA GLU A 388 9.52 -4.75 6.35
C GLU A 388 8.33 -5.63 5.93
N ILE A 389 7.84 -6.45 6.86
CA ILE A 389 6.56 -7.15 6.73
C ILE A 389 5.65 -6.84 7.93
N ARG A 390 4.34 -6.98 7.74
CA ARG A 390 3.41 -7.04 8.86
C ARG A 390 3.06 -8.49 9.16
N VAL A 391 3.02 -8.82 10.44
CA VAL A 391 2.49 -10.07 10.95
C VAL A 391 1.30 -9.81 11.87
N ALA A 392 0.35 -10.76 11.93
CA ALA A 392 -0.75 -10.72 12.88
C ALA A 392 -0.93 -12.05 13.59
N ALA A 393 -1.26 -12.01 14.87
CA ALA A 393 -1.55 -13.21 15.65
C ALA A 393 -3.00 -13.68 15.45
N GLY A 394 -3.20 -15.01 15.45
CA GLY A 394 -4.51 -15.64 15.23
C GLY A 394 -4.90 -15.73 13.75
N GLU A 395 -6.20 -15.71 13.46
CA GLU A 395 -6.73 -15.82 12.09
C GLU A 395 -6.35 -14.61 11.23
N ARG A 396 -6.14 -14.84 9.93
CA ARG A 396 -5.79 -13.76 9.00
C ARG A 396 -6.87 -12.67 9.01
N PRO A 397 -6.50 -11.38 9.15
CA PRO A 397 -7.47 -10.28 9.13
C PRO A 397 -8.27 -10.24 7.83
N VAL A 398 -9.57 -9.95 7.94
CA VAL A 398 -10.51 -9.82 6.83
C VAL A 398 -11.02 -8.38 6.80
N GLN A 399 -11.31 -7.85 5.61
CA GLN A 399 -11.90 -6.53 5.46
C GLN A 399 -13.27 -6.46 6.17
N PHE A 400 -13.51 -5.41 6.96
CA PHE A 400 -14.74 -5.30 7.76
C PHE A 400 -16.01 -5.45 6.91
N SER A 401 -16.07 -4.75 5.77
CA SER A 401 -17.23 -4.78 4.87
C SER A 401 -17.27 -5.97 3.92
N GLN A 402 -16.34 -6.92 4.05
CA GLN A 402 -16.52 -8.27 3.48
C GLN A 402 -17.56 -9.05 4.29
N LEU A 403 -17.62 -8.86 5.60
CA LEU A 403 -18.44 -9.65 6.52
C LEU A 403 -19.60 -8.86 7.13
N ASN A 404 -19.50 -7.54 7.18
CA ASN A 404 -20.43 -6.69 7.90
C ASN A 404 -20.95 -5.57 7.00
N THR A 405 -22.23 -5.20 7.13
CA THR A 405 -22.73 -3.97 6.52
C THR A 405 -21.90 -2.78 7.03
N PRO A 406 -21.49 -1.83 6.16
CA PRO A 406 -20.72 -0.67 6.57
C PRO A 406 -21.31 0.05 7.80
N ASP A 407 -20.48 0.25 8.83
CA ASP A 407 -20.85 0.92 10.08
C ASP A 407 -19.59 1.51 10.74
N ALA A 408 -19.55 2.83 10.91
CA ALA A 408 -18.35 3.51 11.40
C ALA A 408 -17.97 3.19 12.84
N THR A 409 -18.96 2.88 13.70
CA THR A 409 -18.67 2.55 15.10
C THR A 409 -18.11 1.14 15.21
N LEU A 410 -18.68 0.18 14.48
CA LEU A 410 -18.19 -1.19 14.46
C LEU A 410 -16.87 -1.32 13.70
N TYR A 411 -16.66 -0.50 12.66
CA TYR A 411 -15.40 -0.48 11.93
C TYR A 411 -14.24 0.03 12.79
N ASP A 412 -14.43 1.10 13.58
CA ASP A 412 -13.40 1.56 14.50
C ASP A 412 -13.03 0.48 15.54
N VAL A 413 -14.02 -0.21 16.11
CA VAL A 413 -13.77 -1.35 17.01
C VAL A 413 -13.01 -2.47 16.30
N TRP A 414 -13.39 -2.78 15.05
CA TRP A 414 -12.69 -3.78 14.23
C TRP A 414 -11.22 -3.41 14.02
N LEU A 415 -10.93 -2.14 13.70
CA LEU A 415 -9.56 -1.66 13.52
C LEU A 415 -8.74 -1.71 14.82
N GLN A 416 -9.34 -1.42 15.97
CA GLN A 416 -8.68 -1.60 17.27
C GLN A 416 -8.34 -3.07 17.53
N GLU A 417 -9.26 -3.99 17.25
CA GLU A 417 -9.03 -5.44 17.39
C GLU A 417 -7.91 -5.95 16.46
N GLN A 418 -7.85 -5.44 15.21
CA GLN A 418 -6.76 -5.79 14.29
C GLN A 418 -5.42 -5.16 14.71
N GLY A 419 -5.44 -3.89 15.13
CA GLY A 419 -4.27 -3.16 15.59
C GLY A 419 -3.65 -3.81 16.82
N ALA A 420 -4.45 -4.24 17.80
CA ALA A 420 -3.97 -4.88 19.03
C ALA A 420 -3.19 -6.18 18.79
N ARG A 421 -3.42 -6.85 17.65
CA ARG A 421 -2.83 -8.15 17.34
C ARG A 421 -1.86 -8.14 16.14
N SER A 422 -1.43 -6.97 15.68
CA SER A 422 -0.54 -6.81 14.53
C SER A 422 0.80 -6.20 14.93
N MET A 423 1.87 -6.55 14.21
CA MET A 423 3.24 -6.10 14.48
C MET A 423 4.01 -5.95 13.16
N VAL A 424 4.96 -5.02 13.09
CA VAL A 424 5.94 -4.96 12.00
C VAL A 424 7.16 -5.82 12.37
N TYR A 425 7.63 -6.64 11.44
CA TYR A 425 8.89 -7.36 11.53
C TYR A 425 9.86 -6.81 10.49
N ASP A 426 11.09 -6.55 10.91
CA ASP A 426 12.00 -5.63 10.24
C ASP A 426 13.46 -6.10 10.40
N ASP A 427 14.29 -5.84 9.39
CA ASP A 427 15.66 -6.30 9.30
C ASP A 427 16.67 -5.52 10.16
N GLY A 428 16.30 -4.34 10.67
CA GLY A 428 17.20 -3.46 11.43
C GLY A 428 18.02 -2.50 10.58
N LEU A 429 17.56 -2.15 9.37
CA LEU A 429 18.15 -1.13 8.51
C LEU A 429 17.22 0.05 8.31
N ASN A 430 17.81 1.23 8.06
CA ASN A 430 17.09 2.42 7.60
C ASN A 430 17.34 2.73 6.11
N SER A 431 18.20 1.96 5.45
CA SER A 431 18.45 2.10 4.01
C SER A 431 17.31 1.47 3.21
N GLN A 432 17.01 2.10 2.08
CA GLN A 432 16.01 1.56 1.15
C GLN A 432 16.67 0.60 0.17
N ASN A 433 15.87 -0.36 -0.31
CA ASN A 433 16.19 -1.19 -1.48
C ASN A 433 17.40 -2.11 -1.27
N GLU A 434 17.63 -2.51 -0.03
CA GLU A 434 18.62 -3.53 0.29
C GLU A 434 18.15 -4.91 -0.18
N SER A 435 19.04 -5.90 -0.09
CA SER A 435 18.64 -7.26 -0.42
C SER A 435 17.62 -7.78 0.61
N ILE A 436 16.50 -8.34 0.14
CA ILE A 436 15.50 -9.04 0.97
C ILE A 436 16.13 -10.23 1.73
N ASP A 437 17.25 -10.76 1.25
CA ASP A 437 18.01 -11.80 1.96
C ASP A 437 18.52 -11.33 3.34
N LEU A 438 18.52 -10.03 3.62
CA LEU A 438 18.90 -9.49 4.93
C LEU A 438 17.79 -9.63 5.97
N LEU A 439 16.52 -9.77 5.56
CA LEU A 439 15.43 -10.06 6.48
C LEU A 439 15.52 -11.52 6.96
N ASP A 440 15.70 -11.73 8.26
CA ASP A 440 15.88 -13.06 8.81
C ASP A 440 14.68 -13.98 8.52
N GLY A 441 14.97 -15.19 8.08
CA GLY A 441 13.98 -16.16 7.58
C GLY A 441 13.57 -16.02 6.10
N PHE A 442 14.05 -15.01 5.36
CA PHE A 442 13.70 -14.81 3.95
C PHE A 442 14.77 -15.29 2.96
N ALA A 443 16.03 -15.40 3.39
CA ALA A 443 17.11 -15.88 2.54
C ALA A 443 17.07 -17.40 2.29
N PRO A 444 17.40 -17.88 1.07
CA PRO A 444 17.54 -17.10 -0.16
C PRO A 444 16.17 -16.72 -0.73
N TYR A 445 16.00 -15.48 -1.20
CA TYR A 445 14.74 -14.96 -1.73
C TYR A 445 14.67 -15.09 -3.25
N THR A 446 13.71 -15.88 -3.73
CA THR A 446 13.39 -16.10 -5.15
C THR A 446 11.90 -16.40 -5.29
N THR A 447 11.31 -16.35 -6.48
CA THR A 447 9.91 -16.82 -6.67
C THR A 447 9.68 -18.21 -6.05
N ALA A 448 10.62 -19.16 -6.18
CA ALA A 448 10.47 -20.51 -5.64
C ALA A 448 10.49 -20.58 -4.09
N THR A 449 11.17 -19.64 -3.45
CA THR A 449 11.45 -19.60 -2.00
C THR A 449 10.85 -18.39 -1.30
N ALA A 450 10.12 -17.51 -1.97
CA ALA A 450 9.51 -16.33 -1.35
C ALA A 450 8.39 -16.74 -0.40
N PRO A 451 8.39 -16.32 0.89
CA PRO A 451 7.25 -16.46 1.78
C PRO A 451 6.00 -15.77 1.23
N ARG A 452 4.82 -16.32 1.53
CA ARG A 452 3.53 -15.76 1.12
C ARG A 452 2.80 -15.18 2.32
N MET A 453 1.95 -14.17 2.08
CA MET A 453 1.00 -13.75 3.10
C MET A 453 0.12 -14.96 3.49
N GLY A 454 -0.04 -15.23 4.78
CA GLY A 454 -0.61 -16.45 5.34
C GLY A 454 0.41 -17.53 5.74
N ASP A 455 1.69 -17.40 5.38
CA ASP A 455 2.77 -18.21 5.98
C ASP A 455 2.95 -17.82 7.46
N THR A 456 3.25 -18.80 8.32
CA THR A 456 3.27 -18.62 9.78
C THR A 456 4.68 -18.61 10.35
N ALA A 457 4.91 -17.85 11.41
CA ALA A 457 6.08 -17.96 12.27
C ALA A 457 5.66 -18.32 13.71
N ASN A 458 6.50 -19.10 14.39
CA ASN A 458 6.36 -19.44 15.79
C ASN A 458 7.54 -18.86 16.56
N ASN A 459 7.30 -18.34 17.76
CA ASN A 459 8.35 -17.77 18.62
C ASN A 459 9.20 -16.72 17.89
N LEU A 460 8.57 -15.87 17.08
CA LEU A 460 9.27 -14.79 16.38
C LEU A 460 9.97 -13.90 17.42
N THR A 461 11.29 -13.76 17.30
CA THR A 461 12.16 -13.18 18.33
C THR A 461 13.02 -12.07 17.76
N GLY A 462 13.13 -10.97 18.50
CA GLY A 462 13.84 -9.76 18.10
C GLY A 462 13.84 -8.72 19.20
N VAL A 463 14.55 -7.62 19.00
CA VAL A 463 14.45 -6.46 19.88
C VAL A 463 13.22 -5.65 19.47
N LEU A 464 12.35 -5.34 20.44
CA LEU A 464 11.16 -4.53 20.20
C LEU A 464 11.51 -3.04 20.32
N ASP A 465 11.26 -2.24 19.29
CA ASP A 465 11.45 -0.78 19.32
C ASP A 465 10.21 -0.01 18.86
N TYR A 466 10.12 1.28 19.20
CA TYR A 466 9.20 2.24 18.59
C TYR A 466 10.01 3.29 17.83
N LYS A 467 10.27 3.06 16.54
CA LYS A 467 11.21 3.90 15.80
C LYS A 467 10.68 4.31 14.43
N TRP A 468 11.18 5.40 13.88
CA TRP A 468 11.02 5.72 12.46
C TRP A 468 12.04 4.93 11.61
N ALA A 469 11.64 4.35 10.47
CA ALA A 469 12.53 3.54 9.62
C ALA A 469 13.36 4.36 8.61
N GLY A 470 13.66 5.63 8.92
CA GLY A 470 14.48 6.48 8.05
C GLY A 470 13.78 7.02 6.80
N ASN A 471 12.49 6.74 6.59
CA ASN A 471 11.71 7.31 5.48
C ASN A 471 10.24 7.58 5.83
N ALA A 472 9.66 8.67 5.32
CA ALA A 472 8.26 9.01 5.60
C ALA A 472 7.23 7.96 5.09
N SER A 473 7.61 7.09 4.15
CA SER A 473 6.76 5.96 3.71
C SER A 473 6.74 4.78 4.70
N SER A 474 7.61 4.78 5.72
CA SER A 474 7.59 3.86 6.85
C SER A 474 7.73 4.65 8.16
N GLY A 475 6.59 5.15 8.64
CA GLY A 475 6.47 6.00 9.83
C GLY A 475 6.81 5.28 11.14
N ALA A 476 6.87 6.02 12.25
CA ALA A 476 7.12 5.44 13.57
C ALA A 476 5.98 4.49 14.00
N THR A 477 6.34 3.27 14.39
CA THR A 477 5.44 2.18 14.84
C THR A 477 6.25 1.15 15.64
N TRP A 478 5.57 0.28 16.39
CA TRP A 478 6.22 -0.86 17.05
C TRP A 478 6.78 -1.83 16.01
N ARG A 479 8.09 -2.11 16.09
CA ARG A 479 8.75 -3.11 15.26
C ARG A 479 9.48 -4.12 16.11
N LEU A 480 9.47 -5.35 15.63
CA LEU A 480 10.36 -6.39 16.10
C LEU A 480 11.56 -6.45 15.14
N ARG A 481 12.69 -5.87 15.57
CA ARG A 481 13.96 -5.88 14.83
C ARG A 481 14.63 -7.23 14.99
N SER A 482 14.96 -7.89 13.87
CA SER A 482 15.82 -9.06 13.94
C SER A 482 17.13 -8.70 14.65
N HIS A 483 17.53 -9.48 15.64
CA HIS A 483 18.75 -9.22 16.42
C HIS A 483 19.89 -10.19 16.09
N SER A 484 19.58 -11.26 15.36
CA SER A 484 20.55 -12.26 14.90
C SER A 484 19.95 -13.15 13.81
N ASP A 485 20.78 -13.55 12.85
CA ASP A 485 20.36 -14.34 11.70
C ASP A 485 20.15 -15.82 12.05
N GLY A 486 19.19 -16.45 11.38
CA GLY A 486 18.88 -17.86 11.51
C GLY A 486 18.07 -18.21 12.76
N THR A 487 17.56 -17.23 13.50
CA THR A 487 16.72 -17.45 14.68
C THR A 487 15.25 -17.52 14.32
N ASN A 488 14.82 -16.78 13.30
CA ASN A 488 13.44 -16.72 12.86
C ASN A 488 13.21 -17.57 11.62
N HIS A 489 12.08 -18.29 11.61
CA HIS A 489 11.72 -19.20 10.52
C HIS A 489 10.22 -19.09 10.20
N PHE A 490 9.91 -18.99 8.91
CA PHE A 490 8.54 -18.96 8.40
C PHE A 490 8.18 -20.32 7.77
N GLU A 491 7.17 -20.96 8.34
CA GLU A 491 6.56 -22.20 7.86
C GLU A 491 5.60 -21.93 6.70
N ARG A 492 5.61 -22.81 5.68
CA ARG A 492 4.77 -22.70 4.48
C ARG A 492 3.34 -23.18 4.72
N SER A 493 2.61 -22.46 5.57
CA SER A 493 1.20 -22.71 5.87
C SER A 493 0.25 -22.24 4.77
N ASN A 494 0.67 -21.32 3.89
CA ASN A 494 -0.06 -20.93 2.68
C ASN A 494 0.76 -21.25 1.42
N PRO A 495 0.88 -22.52 1.02
CA PRO A 495 1.71 -22.90 -0.12
C PRO A 495 1.15 -22.35 -1.44
N ARG A 496 2.05 -21.84 -2.30
CA ARG A 496 1.70 -21.35 -3.64
C ARG A 496 0.96 -22.41 -4.46
N PRO A 497 -0.18 -22.09 -5.07
CA PRO A 497 -0.81 -22.97 -6.04
C PRO A 497 0.10 -23.20 -7.25
N THR A 498 0.38 -24.46 -7.58
CA THR A 498 1.25 -24.82 -8.73
C THR A 498 0.51 -24.87 -10.06
N ALA A 499 -0.82 -24.78 -10.05
CA ALA A 499 -1.69 -24.81 -11.22
C ALA A 499 -3.01 -24.07 -10.91
N ALA A 500 -3.73 -23.66 -11.95
CA ALA A 500 -5.08 -23.14 -11.82
C ALA A 500 -6.05 -24.22 -11.30
N PRO A 501 -7.13 -23.84 -10.59
CA PRO A 501 -8.16 -24.78 -10.15
C PRO A 501 -8.77 -25.56 -11.32
N SER A 502 -8.99 -26.85 -11.13
CA SER A 502 -9.74 -27.66 -12.10
C SER A 502 -11.22 -27.34 -11.97
N ILE A 503 -11.79 -26.74 -13.00
CA ILE A 503 -13.21 -26.40 -13.10
C ILE A 503 -13.87 -27.31 -14.16
N ASP A 504 -14.94 -27.99 -13.75
CA ASP A 504 -15.77 -28.83 -14.62
C ASP A 504 -16.69 -27.97 -15.51
N GLY A 505 -17.39 -28.60 -16.46
CA GLY A 505 -18.31 -27.92 -17.38
C GLY A 505 -17.76 -27.79 -18.81
N ASN A 506 -18.67 -27.54 -19.76
CA ASN A 506 -18.36 -27.34 -21.17
C ASN A 506 -18.23 -25.86 -21.57
N LEU A 507 -18.43 -24.94 -20.63
CA LEU A 507 -18.14 -23.52 -20.77
C LEU A 507 -17.44 -23.01 -19.51
N LYS A 508 -16.22 -22.51 -19.65
CA LYS A 508 -15.45 -21.88 -18.56
C LYS A 508 -15.33 -20.38 -18.78
N ILE A 509 -15.56 -19.58 -17.74
CA ILE A 509 -15.48 -18.13 -17.79
C ILE A 509 -14.66 -17.63 -16.60
N THR A 510 -13.84 -16.60 -16.81
CA THR A 510 -13.08 -15.97 -15.72
C THR A 510 -13.11 -14.44 -15.78
N SER A 511 -13.09 -13.81 -14.61
CA SER A 511 -12.70 -12.41 -14.42
C SER A 511 -11.18 -12.35 -14.21
N PHE A 512 -10.48 -11.40 -14.82
CA PHE A 512 -9.03 -11.29 -14.71
C PHE A 512 -8.52 -9.84 -14.82
N ASN A 513 -7.94 -9.33 -13.74
CA ASN A 513 -7.20 -8.06 -13.74
C ASN A 513 -5.76 -8.30 -14.21
N VAL A 514 -5.31 -7.53 -15.21
CA VAL A 514 -3.98 -7.69 -15.83
C VAL A 514 -2.91 -6.71 -15.30
N LEU A 515 -3.19 -5.99 -14.21
CA LEU A 515 -2.28 -5.09 -13.49
C LEU A 515 -1.68 -4.00 -14.40
N ASN A 516 -2.53 -3.10 -14.87
CA ASN A 516 -2.17 -2.05 -15.83
C ASN A 516 -1.30 -2.56 -16.99
N PHE A 517 -1.78 -3.55 -17.76
CA PHE A 517 -1.05 -4.02 -18.94
C PHE A 517 -1.19 -3.02 -20.09
N PHE A 518 -0.11 -2.27 -20.33
CA PHE A 518 -0.04 -1.24 -21.34
C PHE A 518 0.92 -1.64 -22.48
N ALA A 519 0.52 -1.33 -23.71
CA ALA A 519 1.38 -1.41 -24.88
C ALA A 519 2.41 -0.26 -24.88
N THR A 520 1.98 0.91 -24.41
CA THR A 520 2.79 2.12 -24.24
C THR A 520 3.61 2.04 -22.96
N ILE A 521 4.92 2.30 -23.08
CA ILE A 521 5.86 2.30 -21.94
C ILE A 521 5.72 3.62 -21.16
N ASP A 522 5.72 3.53 -19.84
CA ASP A 522 5.67 4.69 -18.94
C ASP A 522 7.03 5.41 -18.88
N GLU A 523 7.28 6.26 -19.89
CA GLU A 523 8.43 7.13 -19.93
C GLU A 523 7.98 8.59 -19.83
N SER A 524 8.75 9.42 -19.11
CA SER A 524 8.43 10.84 -18.93
C SER A 524 8.17 11.56 -20.25
N GLY A 525 6.96 12.12 -20.40
CA GLY A 525 6.52 12.87 -21.58
C GLY A 525 5.94 12.02 -22.71
N VAL A 526 5.87 10.70 -22.54
CA VAL A 526 5.08 9.80 -23.39
C VAL A 526 3.63 9.83 -22.93
N VAL A 527 2.70 9.80 -23.88
CA VAL A 527 1.28 9.65 -23.62
C VAL A 527 0.72 8.52 -24.47
N THR A 528 -0.24 7.80 -23.92
CA THR A 528 -1.05 6.80 -24.62
C THR A 528 -1.80 7.41 -25.80
N MET A 529 -2.31 6.57 -26.68
CA MET A 529 -3.16 7.01 -27.81
C MET A 529 -4.46 7.68 -27.35
N ALA A 530 -4.94 7.35 -26.15
CA ALA A 530 -6.07 8.03 -25.50
C ALA A 530 -5.70 9.40 -24.89
N GLY A 531 -4.41 9.78 -24.91
CA GLY A 531 -3.92 11.08 -24.44
C GLY A 531 -3.65 11.18 -22.94
N HIS A 532 -3.46 10.05 -22.26
CA HIS A 532 -3.12 9.97 -20.83
C HIS A 532 -1.68 9.51 -20.63
N ASP A 533 -1.13 9.82 -19.46
CA ASP A 533 0.11 9.19 -18.99
C ASP A 533 -0.11 7.65 -18.94
N PRO A 534 0.86 6.84 -19.43
CA PRO A 534 0.85 5.40 -19.24
C PRO A 534 0.86 5.03 -17.74
N ARG A 535 0.48 3.80 -17.39
CA ARG A 535 0.40 3.34 -15.98
C ARG A 535 0.96 1.93 -15.76
N GLY A 536 1.62 1.37 -16.77
CA GLY A 536 2.10 -0.01 -16.79
C GLY A 536 3.61 -0.07 -16.60
N ALA A 537 4.29 -0.87 -17.42
CA ALA A 537 5.74 -1.01 -17.37
C ALA A 537 6.52 0.26 -17.76
N ASP A 538 7.56 0.59 -17.01
CA ASP A 538 8.50 1.71 -17.27
C ASP A 538 9.58 1.37 -18.32
N SER A 539 9.64 0.10 -18.73
CA SER A 539 10.55 -0.36 -19.78
C SER A 539 9.97 -1.49 -20.62
N ILE A 540 10.52 -1.66 -21.83
CA ILE A 540 10.20 -2.82 -22.69
C ILE A 540 10.50 -4.14 -21.97
N ALA A 541 11.56 -4.19 -21.16
CA ALA A 541 11.95 -5.39 -20.44
C ALA A 541 10.90 -5.79 -19.39
N GLU A 542 10.36 -4.83 -18.67
CA GLU A 542 9.26 -5.04 -17.71
C GLU A 542 7.97 -5.44 -18.41
N ARG A 543 7.61 -4.79 -19.52
CA ARG A 543 6.44 -5.18 -20.31
C ARG A 543 6.55 -6.62 -20.80
N ASP A 544 7.72 -7.03 -21.29
CA ASP A 544 7.96 -8.40 -21.76
C ASP A 544 7.88 -9.42 -20.60
N ARG A 545 8.32 -9.04 -19.39
CA ARG A 545 8.18 -9.85 -18.15
C ARG A 545 6.71 -9.99 -17.73
N GLN A 546 5.97 -8.88 -17.74
CA GLN A 546 4.53 -8.86 -17.44
C GLN A 546 3.77 -9.74 -18.44
N LEU A 547 3.99 -9.52 -19.74
CA LEU A 547 3.36 -10.28 -20.82
C LEU A 547 3.66 -11.79 -20.70
N ALA A 548 4.88 -12.18 -20.32
CA ALA A 548 5.23 -13.58 -20.10
C ALA A 548 4.38 -14.22 -18.99
N LYS A 549 4.24 -13.54 -17.83
CA LYS A 549 3.42 -14.03 -16.71
C LYS A 549 1.93 -14.07 -17.05
N LEU A 550 1.39 -13.01 -17.66
CA LEU A 550 -0.01 -12.97 -18.11
C LEU A 550 -0.30 -14.10 -19.11
N THR A 551 0.65 -14.39 -20.01
CA THR A 551 0.54 -15.50 -20.95
C THR A 551 0.46 -16.85 -20.24
N GLN A 552 1.33 -17.10 -19.24
CA GLN A 552 1.26 -18.33 -18.44
C GLN A 552 -0.06 -18.44 -17.68
N ALA A 553 -0.55 -17.34 -17.10
CA ALA A 553 -1.80 -17.31 -16.35
C ALA A 553 -3.00 -17.66 -17.25
N ILE A 554 -3.13 -17.03 -18.42
CA ILE A 554 -4.25 -17.29 -19.36
C ILE A 554 -4.23 -18.74 -19.86
N LEU A 555 -3.04 -19.26 -20.21
CA LEU A 555 -2.89 -20.66 -20.63
C LEU A 555 -3.21 -21.64 -19.49
N ALA A 556 -2.84 -21.32 -18.26
CA ALA A 556 -3.12 -22.17 -17.09
C ALA A 556 -4.61 -22.19 -16.72
N MET A 557 -5.28 -21.03 -16.77
CA MET A 557 -6.72 -20.92 -16.47
C MET A 557 -7.57 -21.65 -17.50
N ASP A 558 -7.15 -21.67 -18.77
CA ASP A 558 -7.86 -22.38 -19.86
C ASP A 558 -9.35 -21.99 -19.93
N ALA A 559 -9.69 -20.73 -19.65
CA ALA A 559 -11.07 -20.24 -19.70
C ALA A 559 -11.51 -19.98 -21.15
N ASP A 560 -12.75 -20.30 -21.49
CA ASP A 560 -13.28 -20.13 -22.86
C ASP A 560 -13.69 -18.68 -23.15
N VAL A 561 -14.05 -17.92 -22.11
CA VAL A 561 -14.24 -16.46 -22.16
C VAL A 561 -13.51 -15.84 -20.96
N VAL A 562 -12.72 -14.80 -21.20
CA VAL A 562 -11.98 -14.07 -20.17
C VAL A 562 -12.39 -12.60 -20.25
N GLY A 563 -12.99 -12.10 -19.17
CA GLY A 563 -13.18 -10.67 -19.00
C GLY A 563 -11.96 -10.04 -18.36
N LEU A 564 -11.43 -9.01 -19.03
CA LEU A 564 -10.20 -8.34 -18.66
C LEU A 564 -10.50 -6.98 -18.06
N VAL A 565 -9.78 -6.61 -17.00
CA VAL A 565 -9.72 -5.25 -16.46
C VAL A 565 -8.27 -4.80 -16.37
N GLU A 566 -8.03 -3.49 -16.38
CA GLU A 566 -6.68 -2.89 -16.38
C GLU A 566 -5.87 -3.02 -17.67
N LEU A 567 -6.55 -3.00 -18.82
CA LEU A 567 -5.89 -2.88 -20.12
C LEU A 567 -5.66 -1.40 -20.47
N GLU A 568 -4.59 -1.10 -21.19
CA GLU A 568 -4.52 0.19 -21.90
C GLU A 568 -5.72 0.35 -22.82
N ASN A 569 -6.34 1.53 -22.77
CA ASN A 569 -7.51 1.87 -23.56
C ASN A 569 -7.13 2.17 -25.00
N GLU A 570 -6.96 1.12 -25.80
CA GLU A 570 -6.85 1.20 -27.26
C GLU A 570 -7.28 -0.13 -27.90
N PHE A 571 -8.10 -0.08 -28.95
CA PHE A 571 -8.62 -1.26 -29.66
C PHE A 571 -8.63 -1.04 -31.18
N ASP A 572 -8.32 -2.08 -31.96
CA ASP A 572 -8.52 -2.12 -33.41
C ASP A 572 -9.41 -3.32 -33.80
N ASN A 573 -10.13 -3.21 -34.92
CA ASN A 573 -10.85 -4.32 -35.54
C ASN A 573 -9.95 -5.22 -36.41
N VAL A 574 -8.68 -4.85 -36.57
CA VAL A 574 -7.63 -5.67 -37.20
C VAL A 574 -6.55 -5.95 -36.18
N ASN A 575 -6.27 -7.24 -35.94
CA ASN A 575 -5.13 -7.65 -35.14
C ASN A 575 -3.83 -7.45 -35.92
N ASP A 576 -3.10 -6.37 -35.64
CA ASP A 576 -1.76 -6.11 -36.17
C ASP A 576 -0.67 -6.10 -35.08
N GLY A 577 -1.07 -6.31 -33.82
CA GLY A 577 -0.20 -6.37 -32.66
C GLY A 577 0.11 -5.01 -32.05
N SER A 578 -0.64 -3.96 -32.40
CA SER A 578 -0.40 -2.60 -31.95
C SER A 578 -1.01 -2.29 -30.58
N THR A 579 -2.14 -2.92 -30.25
CA THR A 579 -2.87 -2.66 -29.00
C THR A 579 -2.51 -3.65 -27.88
N ALA A 580 -2.73 -3.27 -26.61
CA ALA A 580 -2.42 -4.12 -25.47
C ALA A 580 -3.15 -5.48 -25.53
N ILE A 581 -4.44 -5.50 -25.88
CA ILE A 581 -5.21 -6.74 -26.00
C ILE A 581 -4.69 -7.64 -27.14
N GLU A 582 -4.23 -7.05 -28.25
CA GLU A 582 -3.61 -7.80 -29.35
C GLU A 582 -2.26 -8.39 -28.94
N MET A 583 -1.41 -7.62 -28.25
CA MET A 583 -0.13 -8.13 -27.72
C MET A 583 -0.36 -9.36 -26.82
N LEU A 584 -1.36 -9.29 -25.94
CA LEU A 584 -1.74 -10.38 -25.05
C LEU A 584 -2.22 -11.61 -25.82
N VAL A 585 -3.20 -11.46 -26.71
CA VAL A 585 -3.74 -12.57 -27.53
C VAL A 585 -2.66 -13.19 -28.42
N ASN A 586 -1.83 -12.36 -29.04
CA ASN A 586 -0.75 -12.83 -29.91
C ASN A 586 0.32 -13.60 -29.15
N SER A 587 0.66 -13.18 -27.94
CA SER A 587 1.59 -13.91 -27.07
C SER A 587 1.04 -15.28 -26.67
N VAL A 588 -0.22 -15.33 -26.22
CA VAL A 588 -0.90 -16.59 -25.87
C VAL A 588 -0.94 -17.55 -27.05
N ASN A 589 -1.36 -17.08 -28.22
CA ASN A 589 -1.43 -17.88 -29.44
C ASN A 589 -0.04 -18.36 -29.91
N ALA A 590 0.98 -17.51 -29.80
CA ALA A 590 2.34 -17.88 -30.16
C ALA A 590 2.89 -18.99 -29.27
N VAL A 591 2.63 -18.93 -27.96
CA VAL A 591 3.05 -19.98 -27.00
C VAL A 591 2.22 -21.26 -27.18
N ALA A 592 0.92 -21.15 -27.46
CA ALA A 592 0.06 -22.30 -27.75
C ALA A 592 0.43 -22.99 -29.08
N GLY A 593 1.02 -22.26 -30.03
CA GLY A 593 1.36 -22.76 -31.36
C GLY A 593 0.17 -22.83 -32.33
N GLU A 594 -0.96 -22.24 -31.96
CA GLU A 594 -2.20 -22.17 -32.74
C GLU A 594 -3.00 -20.91 -32.38
N THR A 595 -4.02 -20.59 -33.19
CA THR A 595 -4.99 -19.53 -32.86
C THR A 595 -5.95 -20.06 -31.80
N LEU A 596 -5.56 -19.95 -30.54
CA LEU A 596 -6.31 -20.43 -29.39
C LEU A 596 -7.35 -19.40 -28.91
N TYR A 597 -6.97 -18.13 -28.86
CA TYR A 597 -7.81 -17.01 -28.46
C TYR A 597 -7.97 -15.98 -29.58
N ASP A 598 -9.12 -15.30 -29.55
CA ASP A 598 -9.43 -14.07 -30.27
C ASP A 598 -10.00 -13.04 -29.28
N TYR A 599 -10.15 -11.78 -29.70
CA TYR A 599 -10.72 -10.72 -28.85
C TYR A 599 -12.01 -10.14 -29.43
N ALA A 600 -12.88 -9.62 -28.54
CA ALA A 600 -14.09 -8.93 -28.95
C ALA A 600 -13.79 -7.44 -29.15
N PHE A 601 -13.75 -6.98 -30.41
CA PHE A 601 -13.64 -5.55 -30.71
C PHE A 601 -14.88 -4.79 -30.18
N PRO A 602 -14.72 -3.79 -29.30
CA PRO A 602 -15.85 -3.12 -28.63
C PRO A 602 -16.71 -2.25 -29.57
N GLY A 603 -16.32 -2.08 -30.83
CA GLY A 603 -17.04 -1.27 -31.83
C GLY A 603 -16.46 0.13 -32.03
N SER A 604 -15.51 0.54 -31.19
CA SER A 604 -14.78 1.80 -31.21
C SER A 604 -13.32 1.58 -30.83
N SER A 605 -12.45 2.55 -31.13
CA SER A 605 -11.03 2.46 -30.74
C SER A 605 -10.78 2.64 -29.24
N PHE A 606 -11.77 3.15 -28.51
CA PHE A 606 -11.68 3.42 -27.07
C PHE A 606 -12.95 2.96 -26.38
N VAL A 607 -12.80 2.46 -25.16
CA VAL A 607 -13.87 2.13 -24.20
C VAL A 607 -13.91 3.25 -23.16
N GLY A 608 -14.76 4.25 -23.40
CA GLY A 608 -14.78 5.46 -22.57
C GLY A 608 -13.53 6.34 -22.74
N THR A 609 -13.27 7.17 -21.72
CA THR A 609 -12.26 8.24 -21.79
C THR A 609 -11.04 8.05 -20.88
N ASP A 610 -10.93 6.98 -20.11
CA ASP A 610 -9.78 6.77 -19.20
C ASP A 610 -8.58 6.16 -19.93
N ALA A 611 -7.40 6.21 -19.31
CA ALA A 611 -6.22 5.47 -19.76
C ALA A 611 -6.42 3.95 -19.69
N ILE A 612 -7.26 3.50 -18.76
CA ILE A 612 -7.55 2.10 -18.48
C ILE A 612 -8.93 1.71 -19.03
N ALA A 613 -9.01 0.56 -19.69
CA ALA A 613 -10.23 -0.04 -20.21
C ALA A 613 -10.46 -1.47 -19.69
N VAL A 614 -11.70 -1.94 -19.87
CA VAL A 614 -12.06 -3.35 -19.80
C VAL A 614 -12.02 -3.97 -21.20
N GLY A 615 -11.83 -5.29 -21.28
CA GLY A 615 -11.80 -6.03 -22.54
C GLY A 615 -12.35 -7.44 -22.41
N VAL A 616 -12.53 -8.14 -23.53
CA VAL A 616 -12.93 -9.56 -23.53
C VAL A 616 -12.13 -10.34 -24.58
N ILE A 617 -11.52 -11.45 -24.16
CA ILE A 617 -10.94 -12.45 -25.06
C ILE A 617 -11.70 -13.77 -24.93
N TYR A 618 -11.70 -14.58 -25.98
CA TYR A 618 -12.47 -15.82 -26.03
C TYR A 618 -11.81 -16.86 -26.92
N LYS A 619 -12.13 -18.14 -26.70
CA LYS A 619 -11.71 -19.23 -27.57
C LYS A 619 -12.72 -19.41 -28.72
N PRO A 620 -12.36 -19.07 -29.98
CA PRO A 620 -13.27 -19.22 -31.12
C PRO A 620 -13.65 -20.68 -31.42
N ALA A 621 -12.94 -21.66 -30.84
CA ALA A 621 -13.28 -23.07 -30.93
C ALA A 621 -14.46 -23.49 -30.03
N VAL A 622 -14.83 -22.68 -29.03
CA VAL A 622 -15.87 -22.99 -28.03
C VAL A 622 -17.06 -22.04 -28.14
N VAL A 623 -16.80 -20.75 -28.33
CA VAL A 623 -17.83 -19.72 -28.49
C VAL A 623 -17.57 -18.87 -29.72
N GLN A 624 -18.62 -18.22 -30.22
CA GLN A 624 -18.54 -17.17 -31.23
C GLN A 624 -19.40 -15.98 -30.80
N LEU A 625 -19.13 -14.78 -31.32
CA LEU A 625 -20.04 -13.65 -31.14
C LEU A 625 -21.45 -14.04 -31.63
N ALA A 626 -22.47 -13.74 -30.84
CA ALA A 626 -23.85 -14.14 -31.13
C ALA A 626 -24.34 -13.44 -32.42
N GLU A 627 -25.02 -14.20 -33.28
CA GLU A 627 -25.48 -13.69 -34.58
C GLU A 627 -26.45 -12.51 -34.39
N GLY A 628 -26.23 -11.44 -35.16
CA GLY A 628 -27.09 -10.24 -35.12
C GLY A 628 -26.85 -9.34 -33.91
N THR A 629 -25.84 -9.63 -33.07
CA THR A 629 -25.45 -8.79 -31.95
C THR A 629 -24.25 -7.91 -32.28
N VAL A 630 -24.09 -6.83 -31.52
CA VAL A 630 -22.88 -6.01 -31.51
C VAL A 630 -22.44 -5.79 -30.07
N PRO A 631 -21.12 -5.78 -29.76
CA PRO A 631 -20.65 -5.31 -28.47
C PRO A 631 -21.19 -3.91 -28.15
N ALA A 632 -21.48 -3.68 -26.88
CA ALA A 632 -22.12 -2.45 -26.43
C ALA A 632 -21.37 -1.84 -25.23
N LEU A 633 -21.37 -0.51 -25.15
CA LEU A 633 -20.69 0.26 -24.11
C LEU A 633 -21.70 1.01 -23.24
N LEU A 634 -21.51 0.96 -21.92
CA LEU A 634 -22.28 1.76 -20.97
C LEU A 634 -21.54 3.07 -20.65
N GLU A 635 -21.65 4.03 -21.57
CA GLU A 635 -21.11 5.38 -21.37
C GLU A 635 -22.17 6.34 -20.80
N ASP A 636 -21.76 7.53 -20.35
CA ASP A 636 -22.70 8.54 -19.83
C ASP A 636 -23.81 8.91 -20.81
N SER A 637 -23.51 8.91 -22.12
CA SER A 637 -24.51 9.17 -23.16
C SER A 637 -25.61 8.12 -23.21
N VAL A 638 -25.28 6.87 -22.86
CA VAL A 638 -26.22 5.75 -22.75
C VAL A 638 -26.93 5.80 -21.40
N ALA A 639 -26.19 5.99 -20.31
CA ALA A 639 -26.73 6.09 -18.96
C ALA A 639 -27.79 7.20 -18.84
N GLN A 640 -27.59 8.33 -19.52
CA GLN A 640 -28.56 9.44 -19.58
C GLN A 640 -29.92 9.03 -20.18
N THR A 641 -29.97 7.99 -21.02
CA THR A 641 -31.21 7.49 -21.61
C THR A 641 -31.99 6.56 -20.68
N LEU A 642 -31.35 6.06 -19.61
CA LEU A 642 -31.98 5.16 -18.67
C LEU A 642 -32.98 5.93 -17.79
N PRO A 643 -34.22 5.43 -17.61
CA PRO A 643 -35.24 6.13 -16.82
C PRO A 643 -34.80 6.50 -15.40
N LEU A 644 -33.95 5.67 -14.78
CA LEU A 644 -33.41 5.89 -13.44
C LEU A 644 -32.55 7.16 -13.33
N PHE A 645 -31.89 7.56 -14.43
CA PHE A 645 -30.96 8.69 -14.46
C PHE A 645 -31.49 9.90 -15.25
N ALA A 646 -32.77 9.90 -15.65
CA ALA A 646 -33.35 10.97 -16.47
C ALA A 646 -33.27 12.38 -15.83
N GLY A 647 -33.13 12.46 -14.51
CA GLY A 647 -32.98 13.73 -13.77
C GLY A 647 -31.53 14.12 -13.43
N ARG A 648 -30.54 13.30 -13.80
CA ARG A 648 -29.13 13.54 -13.48
C ARG A 648 -28.51 14.54 -14.45
N ASP A 649 -27.69 15.44 -13.92
CA ASP A 649 -26.83 16.31 -14.73
C ASP A 649 -25.46 15.63 -14.96
N PHE A 650 -25.33 14.95 -16.09
CA PHE A 650 -24.09 14.26 -16.48
C PHE A 650 -22.93 15.21 -16.82
N ALA A 651 -23.19 16.51 -17.03
CA ALA A 651 -22.11 17.46 -17.28
C ALA A 651 -21.32 17.79 -15.99
N THR A 652 -21.99 17.75 -14.84
CA THR A 652 -21.39 18.09 -13.54
C THR A 652 -21.19 16.87 -12.64
N ASN A 653 -21.91 15.77 -12.88
CA ASN A 653 -21.80 14.53 -12.13
C ASN A 653 -21.83 13.31 -13.07
N PRO A 654 -20.79 13.10 -13.90
CA PRO A 654 -20.67 11.94 -14.77
C PRO A 654 -20.56 10.63 -13.97
N LEU A 655 -20.91 9.51 -14.59
CA LEU A 655 -20.80 8.17 -14.00
C LEU A 655 -19.60 7.40 -14.53
N PHE A 656 -19.30 7.56 -15.83
CA PHE A 656 -18.32 6.74 -16.53
C PHE A 656 -17.21 7.53 -17.22
N ASN A 657 -17.43 8.81 -17.56
CA ASN A 657 -16.42 9.61 -18.26
C ASN A 657 -15.79 10.68 -17.36
N GLY A 658 -14.45 10.72 -17.35
CA GLY A 658 -13.67 11.76 -16.68
C GLY A 658 -13.01 11.30 -15.38
N VAL A 659 -12.69 12.28 -14.53
CA VAL A 659 -11.98 12.04 -13.27
C VAL A 659 -12.94 11.48 -12.22
N ALA A 660 -12.45 10.53 -11.43
CA ALA A 660 -13.20 9.91 -10.34
C ALA A 660 -14.51 9.22 -10.77
N THR A 661 -14.58 8.70 -11.99
CA THR A 661 -15.70 7.89 -12.49
C THR A 661 -15.39 6.39 -12.49
N ASN A 662 -16.43 5.58 -12.70
CA ASN A 662 -16.24 4.17 -13.06
C ASN A 662 -15.58 4.08 -14.44
N ARG A 663 -14.93 2.96 -14.76
CA ARG A 663 -14.61 2.65 -16.15
C ARG A 663 -15.89 2.24 -16.88
N VAL A 664 -15.96 2.55 -18.17
CA VAL A 664 -17.09 2.17 -19.02
C VAL A 664 -17.21 0.65 -19.07
N SER A 665 -18.42 0.13 -18.80
CA SER A 665 -18.69 -1.30 -18.91
C SER A 665 -18.83 -1.74 -20.37
N LEU A 666 -18.36 -2.95 -20.67
CA LEU A 666 -18.43 -3.57 -22.00
C LEU A 666 -19.30 -4.83 -21.94
N ALA A 667 -20.39 -4.85 -22.71
CA ALA A 667 -21.24 -6.03 -22.89
C ALA A 667 -20.93 -6.74 -24.21
N VAL A 668 -20.73 -8.06 -24.16
CA VAL A 668 -20.49 -8.92 -25.32
C VAL A 668 -21.39 -10.14 -25.23
N SER A 669 -22.14 -10.42 -26.31
CA SER A 669 -22.98 -11.61 -26.39
C SER A 669 -22.32 -12.70 -27.21
N PHE A 670 -22.35 -13.92 -26.69
CA PHE A 670 -21.76 -15.10 -27.31
C PHE A 670 -22.81 -16.17 -27.57
N THR A 671 -22.56 -17.02 -28.56
CA THR A 671 -23.23 -18.31 -28.74
C THR A 671 -22.23 -19.42 -28.47
N HIS A 672 -22.55 -20.30 -27.53
CA HIS A 672 -21.77 -21.51 -27.28
C HIS A 672 -21.96 -22.51 -28.43
N LEU A 673 -20.88 -22.97 -29.03
CA LEU A 673 -20.94 -23.70 -30.32
C LEU A 673 -21.54 -25.09 -30.19
N GLU A 674 -21.38 -25.76 -29.05
CA GLU A 674 -21.92 -27.11 -28.83
C GLU A 674 -23.39 -27.09 -28.40
N SER A 675 -23.77 -26.22 -27.44
CA SER A 675 -25.15 -26.12 -26.95
C SER A 675 -26.06 -25.27 -27.83
N LYS A 676 -25.49 -24.40 -28.67
CA LYS A 676 -26.21 -23.34 -29.41
C LYS A 676 -26.95 -22.33 -28.51
N GLU A 677 -26.78 -22.43 -27.19
CA GLU A 677 -27.29 -21.45 -26.23
C GLU A 677 -26.46 -20.17 -26.34
N SER A 678 -27.10 -19.03 -26.13
CA SER A 678 -26.43 -17.72 -26.15
C SER A 678 -26.49 -17.08 -24.78
N PHE A 679 -25.51 -16.25 -24.46
CA PHE A 679 -25.42 -15.57 -23.18
C PHE A 679 -24.73 -14.21 -23.36
N THR A 680 -24.85 -13.33 -22.37
CA THR A 680 -24.18 -12.01 -22.37
C THR A 680 -23.23 -11.89 -21.19
N VAL A 681 -22.00 -11.49 -21.47
CA VAL A 681 -20.99 -11.14 -20.46
C VAL A 681 -20.86 -9.63 -20.41
N VAL A 682 -20.81 -9.07 -19.21
CA VAL A 682 -20.53 -7.64 -18.98
C VAL A 682 -19.26 -7.53 -18.15
N ALA A 683 -18.20 -7.02 -18.77
CA ALA A 683 -16.97 -6.67 -18.08
C ALA A 683 -17.10 -5.27 -17.46
N ASN A 684 -16.73 -5.16 -16.19
CA ASN A 684 -16.85 -3.94 -15.38
C ASN A 684 -15.54 -3.65 -14.65
N HIS A 685 -15.22 -2.38 -14.49
CA HIS A 685 -14.20 -1.92 -13.55
C HIS A 685 -14.74 -0.68 -12.85
N PHE A 686 -15.30 -0.89 -11.66
CA PHE A 686 -15.95 0.18 -10.89
C PHE A 686 -14.93 1.10 -10.23
N LYS A 687 -15.37 2.29 -9.81
CA LYS A 687 -14.50 3.30 -9.24
C LYS A 687 -13.80 2.79 -7.97
N SER A 688 -12.47 2.88 -7.93
CA SER A 688 -11.65 2.52 -6.76
C SER A 688 -12.04 3.23 -5.47
N LYS A 689 -11.78 2.56 -4.33
CA LYS A 689 -12.12 3.03 -2.97
C LYS A 689 -11.24 4.17 -2.45
N GLY A 690 -10.13 4.46 -3.13
CA GLY A 690 -9.19 5.51 -2.74
C GLY A 690 -9.73 6.92 -2.93
N SER A 691 -9.19 7.87 -2.16
CA SER A 691 -9.53 9.28 -2.33
C SER A 691 -9.12 9.76 -3.73
N SER A 692 -9.96 10.58 -4.35
CA SER A 692 -9.68 11.12 -5.70
C SER A 692 -9.84 12.65 -5.71
N GLY A 693 -9.36 13.28 -4.64
CA GLY A 693 -9.44 14.74 -4.44
C GLY A 693 -10.76 15.25 -3.84
N LEU A 694 -11.66 14.36 -3.41
CA LEU A 694 -12.92 14.74 -2.75
C LEU A 694 -12.64 15.11 -1.28
N THR A 695 -12.86 16.37 -0.92
CA THR A 695 -12.61 16.88 0.44
C THR A 695 -13.89 17.29 1.18
N ASP A 696 -15.04 17.33 0.52
CA ASP A 696 -16.32 17.68 1.14
C ASP A 696 -16.87 16.49 1.91
N SER A 697 -16.79 16.54 3.24
CA SER A 697 -17.26 15.48 4.13
C SER A 697 -18.78 15.26 4.13
N SER A 698 -19.54 16.13 3.46
CA SER A 698 -20.99 15.98 3.28
C SER A 698 -21.39 15.27 1.98
N ASP A 699 -20.45 15.08 1.05
CA ASP A 699 -20.70 14.35 -0.20
C ASP A 699 -20.98 12.87 0.11
N ALA A 700 -21.93 12.26 -0.59
CA ALA A 700 -22.29 10.86 -0.40
C ALA A 700 -21.16 9.87 -0.78
N ASN A 701 -20.17 10.33 -1.55
CA ASN A 701 -18.97 9.60 -1.94
C ASN A 701 -17.78 9.83 -1.00
N PHE A 702 -17.90 10.73 -0.02
CA PHE A 702 -16.86 10.92 0.98
C PHE A 702 -16.76 9.67 1.86
N ASP A 703 -15.54 9.35 2.30
CA ASP A 703 -15.32 8.23 3.21
C ASP A 703 -15.97 8.50 4.57
N LYS A 704 -16.92 7.64 4.93
CA LYS A 704 -17.66 7.73 6.19
C LYS A 704 -16.94 7.03 7.33
N ASN A 705 -15.73 6.50 7.08
CA ASN A 705 -14.96 5.66 7.98
C ASN A 705 -15.79 4.46 8.47
N ASP A 706 -16.53 3.83 7.57
CA ASP A 706 -17.46 2.73 7.84
C ASP A 706 -17.03 1.39 7.22
N GLY A 707 -15.81 1.35 6.67
CA GLY A 707 -15.23 0.22 5.95
C GLY A 707 -15.49 0.23 4.44
N ALA A 708 -16.47 1.00 3.94
CA ALA A 708 -16.77 1.04 2.51
C ALA A 708 -15.76 1.88 1.70
N GLY A 709 -15.07 2.82 2.35
CA GLY A 709 -14.13 3.77 1.70
C GLY A 709 -14.83 4.81 0.81
N PHE A 710 -14.04 5.60 0.08
CA PHE A 710 -14.59 6.60 -0.84
C PHE A 710 -15.38 5.97 -1.99
N TRP A 711 -16.25 6.78 -2.61
CA TRP A 711 -16.97 6.47 -3.85
C TRP A 711 -17.95 5.29 -3.78
N ASN A 712 -18.36 4.86 -2.58
CA ASN A 712 -19.33 3.77 -2.45
C ASN A 712 -20.68 4.10 -3.12
N GLN A 713 -21.17 5.34 -2.98
CA GLN A 713 -22.37 5.81 -3.67
C GLN A 713 -22.21 5.75 -5.20
N ARG A 714 -21.06 6.15 -5.75
CA ARG A 714 -20.76 6.07 -7.18
C ARG A 714 -20.72 4.63 -7.70
N ARG A 715 -20.19 3.70 -6.91
CA ARG A 715 -20.21 2.26 -7.23
C ARG A 715 -21.64 1.69 -7.22
N LEU A 716 -22.47 2.09 -6.25
CA LEU A 716 -23.89 1.74 -6.22
C LEU A 716 -24.62 2.24 -7.48
N GLU A 717 -24.37 3.48 -7.89
CA GLU A 717 -24.96 4.04 -9.12
C GLU A 717 -24.49 3.31 -10.38
N ALA A 718 -23.25 2.81 -10.41
CA ALA A 718 -22.74 1.97 -11.49
C ALA A 718 -23.50 0.64 -11.56
N ALA A 719 -23.67 -0.04 -10.41
CA ALA A 719 -24.45 -1.28 -10.32
C ALA A 719 -25.90 -1.07 -10.81
N GLN A 720 -26.54 0.02 -10.40
CA GLN A 720 -27.86 0.43 -10.87
C GLN A 720 -27.92 0.68 -12.37
N ALA A 721 -26.91 1.35 -12.92
CA ALA A 721 -26.82 1.60 -14.36
C ALA A 721 -26.63 0.30 -15.16
N VAL A 722 -25.79 -0.63 -14.69
CA VAL A 722 -25.56 -1.93 -15.33
C VAL A 722 -26.87 -2.73 -15.40
N ILE A 723 -27.61 -2.84 -14.30
CA ILE A 723 -28.90 -3.57 -14.28
C ILE A 723 -29.92 -2.91 -15.23
N ALA A 724 -30.12 -1.59 -15.11
CA ALA A 724 -31.07 -0.88 -15.96
C ALA A 724 -30.69 -0.93 -17.45
N TRP A 725 -29.40 -0.97 -17.77
CA TRP A 725 -28.90 -1.10 -19.14
C TRP A 725 -29.10 -2.50 -19.71
N LEU A 726 -28.81 -3.55 -18.92
CA LEU A 726 -29.03 -4.94 -19.33
C LEU A 726 -30.50 -5.24 -19.67
N GLN A 727 -31.45 -4.61 -18.97
CA GLN A 727 -32.89 -4.71 -19.28
C GLN A 727 -33.26 -4.19 -20.67
N THR A 728 -32.38 -3.41 -21.32
CA THR A 728 -32.58 -2.92 -22.70
C THR A 728 -32.07 -3.87 -23.78
N SER A 729 -31.47 -5.01 -23.40
CA SER A 729 -30.79 -5.94 -24.31
C SER A 729 -29.74 -5.21 -25.16
N PRO A 730 -28.70 -4.63 -24.54
CA PRO A 730 -27.89 -3.58 -25.15
C PRO A 730 -27.08 -4.03 -26.37
N THR A 731 -26.75 -5.31 -26.45
CA THR A 731 -26.06 -5.94 -27.59
C THR A 731 -27.01 -6.33 -28.72
N GLY A 732 -28.32 -6.28 -28.49
CA GLY A 732 -29.37 -6.82 -29.35
C GLY A 732 -29.83 -8.24 -29.02
N LEU A 733 -29.16 -8.93 -28.08
CA LEU A 733 -29.58 -10.26 -27.62
C LEU A 733 -30.64 -10.16 -26.51
N VAL A 734 -31.81 -10.75 -26.74
CA VAL A 734 -32.84 -10.94 -25.72
C VAL A 734 -32.66 -12.32 -25.11
N ASP A 735 -31.88 -12.41 -24.04
CA ASP A 735 -31.61 -13.64 -23.29
C ASP A 735 -31.51 -13.35 -21.78
N SER A 736 -31.90 -14.31 -20.95
CA SER A 736 -31.82 -14.22 -19.48
C SER A 736 -30.47 -14.67 -18.93
N ASP A 737 -29.66 -15.36 -19.72
CA ASP A 737 -28.33 -15.82 -19.34
C ASP A 737 -27.33 -14.65 -19.41
N GLN A 738 -27.05 -14.06 -18.25
CA GLN A 738 -26.26 -12.85 -18.10
C GLN A 738 -25.22 -13.01 -17.00
N ILE A 739 -24.04 -12.48 -17.24
CA ILE A 739 -22.90 -12.53 -16.33
C ILE A 739 -22.37 -11.12 -16.14
N ILE A 740 -22.25 -10.68 -14.88
CA ILE A 740 -21.58 -9.45 -14.49
C ILE A 740 -20.25 -9.87 -13.88
N LEU A 741 -19.14 -9.44 -14.47
CA LEU A 741 -17.81 -9.77 -13.98
C LEU A 741 -16.87 -8.56 -13.99
N GLY A 742 -15.74 -8.73 -13.31
CA GLY A 742 -14.66 -7.74 -13.25
C GLY A 742 -14.36 -7.30 -11.83
N ASP A 743 -13.51 -6.28 -11.70
CA ASP A 743 -13.24 -5.61 -10.43
C ASP A 743 -14.37 -4.62 -10.12
N LEU A 744 -15.23 -5.00 -9.17
CA LEU A 744 -16.35 -4.16 -8.73
C LEU A 744 -15.94 -3.17 -7.62
N ASN A 745 -14.68 -3.25 -7.17
CA ASN A 745 -14.09 -2.38 -6.16
C ASN A 745 -14.93 -2.26 -4.90
N ALA A 746 -15.69 -3.31 -4.54
CA ALA A 746 -16.59 -3.33 -3.40
C ALA A 746 -16.61 -4.69 -2.71
N TYR A 747 -16.52 -4.70 -1.38
CA TYR A 747 -16.57 -5.93 -0.60
C TYR A 747 -18.02 -6.44 -0.47
N ALA A 748 -18.17 -7.73 -0.14
CA ALA A 748 -19.43 -8.45 -0.34
C ALA A 748 -20.65 -7.84 0.37
N ALA A 749 -20.48 -7.18 1.53
CA ALA A 749 -21.58 -6.58 2.29
C ALA A 749 -21.89 -5.12 1.91
N GLU A 750 -21.16 -4.54 0.95
CA GLU A 750 -21.35 -3.16 0.49
C GLU A 750 -22.54 -3.04 -0.47
N GLU A 751 -23.16 -1.86 -0.48
CA GLU A 751 -24.36 -1.54 -1.25
C GLU A 751 -24.32 -1.92 -2.75
N PRO A 752 -23.24 -1.68 -3.53
CA PRO A 752 -23.21 -2.11 -4.93
C PRO A 752 -23.39 -3.62 -5.10
N ILE A 753 -22.72 -4.45 -4.28
CA ILE A 753 -22.84 -5.90 -4.37
C ILE A 753 -24.23 -6.35 -3.90
N GLN A 754 -24.68 -5.83 -2.76
CA GLN A 754 -26.01 -6.14 -2.23
C GLN A 754 -27.13 -5.76 -3.21
N TYR A 755 -26.97 -4.66 -3.95
CA TYR A 755 -27.90 -4.25 -4.99
C TYR A 755 -27.94 -5.24 -6.16
N LEU A 756 -26.78 -5.66 -6.69
CA LEU A 756 -26.72 -6.64 -7.78
C LEU A 756 -27.37 -7.97 -7.37
N LEU A 757 -27.10 -8.44 -6.15
CA LEU A 757 -27.72 -9.66 -5.62
C LEU A 757 -29.24 -9.55 -5.47
N ALA A 758 -29.74 -8.38 -5.05
CA ALA A 758 -31.17 -8.12 -4.93
C ALA A 758 -31.90 -8.09 -6.29
N GLU A 759 -31.18 -7.84 -7.39
CA GLU A 759 -31.72 -7.76 -8.75
C GLU A 759 -31.61 -9.11 -9.52
N GLY A 760 -31.43 -10.23 -8.82
CA GLY A 760 -31.49 -11.58 -9.41
C GLY A 760 -30.16 -12.10 -9.96
N PHE A 761 -29.04 -11.53 -9.49
CA PHE A 761 -27.71 -12.09 -9.69
C PHE A 761 -27.26 -12.85 -8.44
N ASN A 762 -26.41 -13.87 -8.65
CA ASN A 762 -25.93 -14.75 -7.61
C ASN A 762 -24.40 -14.67 -7.53
N ASN A 763 -23.87 -14.55 -6.32
CA ASN A 763 -22.46 -14.70 -6.03
C ASN A 763 -22.08 -16.18 -6.16
N VAL A 764 -21.07 -16.50 -6.95
CA VAL A 764 -20.64 -17.91 -7.17
C VAL A 764 -19.46 -18.28 -6.27
N GLU A 765 -18.77 -17.29 -5.76
CA GLU A 765 -17.65 -17.34 -4.84
C GLU A 765 -18.13 -17.77 -3.44
N SER A 766 -17.29 -18.51 -2.73
CA SER A 766 -17.59 -18.88 -1.33
C SER A 766 -17.61 -17.66 -0.41
N GLU A 767 -18.31 -17.72 0.72
CA GLU A 767 -18.35 -16.64 1.72
C GLU A 767 -16.97 -16.25 2.29
N HIS A 768 -16.00 -17.17 2.23
CA HIS A 768 -14.61 -16.97 2.67
C HIS A 768 -13.65 -16.68 1.52
N ALA A 769 -14.16 -16.46 0.31
CA ALA A 769 -13.32 -16.09 -0.83
C ALA A 769 -12.70 -14.71 -0.61
N TYR A 770 -11.55 -14.52 -1.21
CA TYR A 770 -10.89 -13.23 -1.35
C TYR A 770 -10.12 -13.24 -2.66
N SER A 771 -10.03 -12.08 -3.29
CA SER A 771 -9.27 -11.87 -4.51
C SER A 771 -8.18 -10.81 -4.37
N TYR A 772 -8.14 -10.11 -3.22
CA TYR A 772 -7.27 -8.98 -3.00
C TYR A 772 -6.87 -8.86 -1.53
N VAL A 773 -5.68 -8.32 -1.27
CA VAL A 773 -5.18 -7.97 0.05
C VAL A 773 -4.93 -6.47 0.09
N PHE A 774 -5.49 -5.81 1.10
CA PHE A 774 -5.26 -4.38 1.33
C PHE A 774 -5.03 -4.12 2.81
N ASP A 775 -3.92 -3.47 3.13
CA ASP A 775 -3.53 -3.12 4.49
C ASP A 775 -3.61 -4.32 5.45
N GLY A 776 -2.97 -5.42 5.04
CA GLY A 776 -2.95 -6.67 5.81
C GLY A 776 -4.26 -7.46 5.88
N GLN A 777 -5.32 -7.03 5.19
CA GLN A 777 -6.65 -7.63 5.28
C GLN A 777 -7.12 -8.21 3.93
N VAL A 778 -7.65 -9.43 3.95
CA VAL A 778 -8.20 -10.08 2.75
C VAL A 778 -9.64 -9.65 2.46
N GLY A 779 -10.01 -9.57 1.18
CA GLY A 779 -11.40 -9.34 0.74
C GLY A 779 -11.63 -9.67 -0.73
N THR A 780 -12.90 -9.73 -1.15
CA THR A 780 -13.27 -9.97 -2.56
C THR A 780 -13.59 -8.64 -3.25
N LEU A 781 -12.84 -8.31 -4.31
CA LEU A 781 -13.13 -7.18 -5.20
C LEU A 781 -13.49 -7.64 -6.62
N ASP A 782 -12.99 -8.80 -7.03
CA ASP A 782 -13.22 -9.42 -8.32
C ASP A 782 -14.37 -10.40 -8.21
N TYR A 783 -15.38 -10.20 -9.05
CA TYR A 783 -16.58 -11.02 -9.02
C TYR A 783 -16.88 -11.63 -10.38
N LEU A 784 -17.60 -12.76 -10.36
CA LEU A 784 -18.37 -13.29 -11.48
C LEU A 784 -19.79 -13.60 -11.01
N LEU A 785 -20.64 -12.57 -11.01
CA LEU A 785 -22.05 -12.68 -10.62
C LEU A 785 -22.89 -13.20 -11.80
N VAL A 786 -23.74 -14.19 -11.55
CA VAL A 786 -24.52 -14.86 -12.61
C VAL A 786 -26.02 -14.70 -12.39
N SER A 787 -26.77 -14.51 -13.47
CA SER A 787 -28.24 -14.50 -13.40
C SER A 787 -28.80 -15.84 -12.91
N ASP A 788 -30.01 -15.82 -12.35
CA ASP A 788 -30.69 -17.04 -11.86
C ASP A 788 -30.69 -18.20 -12.88
N SER A 789 -30.89 -17.91 -14.18
CA SER A 789 -30.95 -18.95 -15.22
C SER A 789 -29.61 -19.61 -15.52
N LEU A 790 -28.49 -18.88 -15.36
CA LEU A 790 -27.15 -19.44 -15.47
C LEU A 790 -26.70 -20.13 -14.18
N PHE A 791 -27.16 -19.65 -13.02
CA PHE A 791 -26.82 -20.28 -11.74
C PHE A 791 -27.30 -21.74 -11.68
N GLU A 792 -28.42 -22.07 -12.32
CA GLU A 792 -28.90 -23.46 -12.45
C GLU A 792 -27.95 -24.38 -13.25
N LYS A 793 -27.06 -23.80 -14.08
CA LYS A 793 -26.09 -24.50 -14.93
C LYS A 793 -24.68 -24.49 -14.34
N LEU A 794 -24.48 -23.82 -13.20
CA LEU A 794 -23.19 -23.74 -12.50
C LEU A 794 -22.74 -25.13 -12.07
N THR A 795 -21.49 -25.47 -12.39
CA THR A 795 -20.85 -26.72 -11.96
C THR A 795 -19.88 -26.48 -10.81
N ALA A 796 -19.03 -25.46 -10.92
CA ALA A 796 -18.04 -25.07 -9.92
C ALA A 796 -17.60 -23.62 -10.13
N ALA A 797 -17.15 -23.00 -9.03
CA ALA A 797 -16.46 -21.72 -9.03
C ALA A 797 -15.33 -21.76 -8.01
N GLN A 798 -14.14 -21.27 -8.38
CA GLN A 798 -13.00 -21.15 -7.46
C GLN A 798 -12.18 -19.91 -7.78
N VAL A 799 -11.73 -19.21 -6.73
CA VAL A 799 -10.70 -18.19 -6.85
C VAL A 799 -9.34 -18.87 -6.92
N TRP A 800 -8.52 -18.48 -7.88
CA TRP A 800 -7.14 -18.96 -7.96
C TRP A 800 -6.22 -18.00 -7.21
N ASN A 801 -5.95 -18.29 -5.92
CA ASN A 801 -5.08 -17.47 -5.08
C ASN A 801 -3.60 -17.55 -5.50
N VAL A 802 -3.28 -17.00 -6.67
CA VAL A 802 -1.96 -17.05 -7.33
C VAL A 802 -1.22 -15.72 -7.24
N ASN A 803 -1.92 -14.66 -6.86
CA ASN A 803 -1.49 -13.26 -6.95
C ASN A 803 -1.55 -12.55 -5.61
N ALA A 804 -2.72 -12.49 -4.96
CA ALA A 804 -2.97 -11.55 -3.85
C ALA A 804 -2.09 -11.80 -2.61
N ASP A 805 -1.61 -13.04 -2.42
CA ASP A 805 -0.75 -13.42 -1.29
C ASP A 805 0.76 -13.26 -1.54
N GLU A 806 1.14 -12.92 -2.77
CA GLU A 806 2.53 -12.75 -3.15
C GLU A 806 2.98 -11.31 -2.91
N ALA A 807 4.23 -11.12 -2.48
CA ALA A 807 4.85 -9.81 -2.48
C ALA A 807 5.00 -9.28 -3.92
N ASP A 808 4.91 -7.97 -4.10
CA ASP A 808 5.23 -7.31 -5.36
C ASP A 808 6.71 -7.48 -5.74
N ALA A 809 7.60 -7.72 -4.78
CA ALA A 809 9.00 -8.10 -4.98
C ALA A 809 9.27 -9.17 -6.06
N ILE A 810 8.31 -10.08 -6.32
CA ILE A 810 8.44 -11.13 -7.35
C ILE A 810 7.66 -10.82 -8.64
N ASP A 811 7.02 -9.67 -8.75
CA ASP A 811 6.27 -9.23 -9.94
C ASP A 811 7.21 -8.87 -11.13
N TYR A 812 6.67 -8.21 -12.15
CA TYR A 812 7.41 -7.87 -13.36
C TYR A 812 8.38 -6.67 -13.20
N ASN A 813 8.11 -5.77 -12.26
CA ASN A 813 8.75 -4.45 -12.11
C ASN A 813 10.21 -4.60 -11.59
N LEU A 814 11.07 -3.64 -11.94
CA LEU A 814 12.46 -3.51 -11.51
C LEU A 814 12.73 -2.21 -10.73
N ASP A 815 11.67 -1.44 -10.44
CA ASP A 815 11.71 -0.23 -9.66
C ASP A 815 12.40 -0.41 -8.32
N TYR A 816 12.88 0.71 -7.79
CA TYR A 816 13.51 0.77 -6.48
C TYR A 816 14.64 -0.26 -6.33
N GLY A 817 15.40 -0.56 -7.39
CA GLY A 817 16.57 -1.45 -7.32
C GLY A 817 16.26 -2.93 -7.10
N ARG A 818 15.00 -3.34 -7.27
CA ARG A 818 14.54 -4.72 -7.11
C ARG A 818 15.37 -5.70 -7.94
N SER A 819 15.84 -6.78 -7.32
CA SER A 819 16.70 -7.74 -8.01
C SER A 819 15.95 -8.49 -9.10
N ALA A 820 16.49 -8.48 -10.32
CA ALA A 820 15.93 -9.25 -11.43
C ALA A 820 15.91 -10.78 -11.18
N SER A 821 16.65 -11.28 -10.20
CA SER A 821 16.68 -12.70 -9.81
C SER A 821 15.45 -13.16 -9.03
N TYR A 822 14.64 -12.25 -8.49
CA TYR A 822 13.44 -12.63 -7.73
C TYR A 822 12.33 -13.15 -8.65
N PHE A 823 12.26 -12.63 -9.87
CA PHE A 823 11.27 -12.95 -10.89
C PHE A 823 11.52 -14.30 -11.59
N ASP A 824 10.45 -15.05 -11.83
CA ASP A 824 10.44 -16.25 -12.67
C ASP A 824 9.29 -16.19 -13.71
N ALA A 825 9.64 -16.08 -15.00
CA ALA A 825 8.68 -16.03 -16.10
C ALA A 825 7.93 -17.35 -16.34
N SER A 826 8.39 -18.46 -15.75
CA SER A 826 7.77 -19.78 -15.94
C SER A 826 6.61 -20.04 -14.99
N VAL A 827 6.38 -19.15 -14.01
CA VAL A 827 5.34 -19.27 -13.00
C VAL A 827 4.32 -18.16 -13.20
N ALA A 828 3.03 -18.49 -13.11
CA ALA A 828 1.95 -17.51 -13.22
C ALA A 828 1.82 -16.60 -11.98
N ALA A 829 2.46 -16.95 -10.87
CA ALA A 829 2.28 -16.25 -9.60
C ALA A 829 2.72 -14.79 -9.67
N ARG A 830 1.95 -13.91 -9.01
CA ARG A 830 2.14 -12.46 -9.05
C ARG A 830 2.23 -11.93 -10.50
N ASN A 831 1.26 -12.34 -11.33
CA ASN A 831 1.01 -11.73 -12.64
C ASN A 831 0.12 -10.48 -12.53
N SER A 832 -0.55 -10.36 -11.38
CA SER A 832 -1.39 -9.26 -10.95
C SER A 832 -1.32 -9.17 -9.43
N ASP A 833 -1.92 -8.16 -8.84
CA ASP A 833 -2.26 -8.04 -7.42
C ASP A 833 -3.64 -8.60 -7.08
N HIS A 834 -4.45 -8.90 -8.09
CA HIS A 834 -5.76 -9.52 -7.94
C HIS A 834 -5.75 -11.00 -8.37
N ASP A 835 -6.47 -11.84 -7.65
CA ASP A 835 -6.68 -13.24 -8.01
C ASP A 835 -7.88 -13.42 -8.97
N PRO A 836 -7.75 -14.21 -10.05
CA PRO A 836 -8.87 -14.47 -10.95
C PRO A 836 -9.90 -15.43 -10.35
N VAL A 837 -11.17 -15.23 -10.73
CA VAL A 837 -12.28 -16.11 -10.38
C VAL A 837 -12.66 -16.97 -11.58
N LEU A 838 -12.43 -18.29 -11.50
CA LEU A 838 -12.75 -19.24 -12.56
C LEU A 838 -14.07 -19.96 -12.28
N VAL A 839 -14.96 -19.98 -13.27
CA VAL A 839 -16.33 -20.48 -13.13
C VAL A 839 -16.69 -21.37 -14.31
N GLY A 840 -17.33 -22.51 -14.03
CA GLY A 840 -17.68 -23.52 -15.02
C GLY A 840 -19.18 -23.75 -15.09
N PHE A 841 -19.70 -23.86 -16.31
CA PHE A 841 -21.09 -24.14 -16.59
C PHE A 841 -21.25 -25.39 -17.45
N GLU A 842 -22.31 -26.15 -17.20
CA GLU A 842 -22.72 -27.26 -18.04
C GLU A 842 -23.95 -26.84 -18.86
N LEU A 843 -23.71 -26.42 -20.09
CA LEU A 843 -24.76 -26.08 -21.05
C LEU A 843 -25.27 -27.32 -21.75
N THR A 844 -26.58 -27.41 -21.97
CA THR A 844 -27.16 -28.61 -22.58
C THR A 844 -26.80 -28.66 -24.05
N LYS A 845 -26.02 -29.67 -24.44
CA LYS A 845 -25.64 -29.90 -25.84
C LYS A 845 -26.86 -29.88 -26.77
N ALA A 846 -26.77 -29.12 -27.86
CA ALA A 846 -27.84 -29.07 -28.84
C ALA A 846 -28.01 -30.44 -29.50
N ALA A 847 -29.27 -30.84 -29.70
CA ALA A 847 -29.55 -31.99 -30.54
C ALA A 847 -29.09 -31.73 -31.98
N PHE A 848 -28.40 -32.70 -32.57
CA PHE A 848 -27.90 -32.60 -33.94
C PHE A 848 -29.08 -32.47 -34.91
N THR A 849 -29.08 -31.47 -35.78
CA THR A 849 -30.14 -31.33 -36.80
C THR A 849 -29.94 -32.36 -37.93
N LEU A 850 -31.01 -32.73 -38.66
CA LEU A 850 -30.85 -33.64 -39.81
C LEU A 850 -29.86 -33.12 -40.87
N PRO A 851 -29.85 -31.81 -41.22
CA PRO A 851 -28.87 -31.28 -42.16
C PRO A 851 -27.43 -31.44 -41.66
N GLU A 852 -27.17 -31.16 -40.38
CA GLU A 852 -25.85 -31.35 -39.78
C GLU A 852 -25.45 -32.82 -39.79
N LEU A 853 -26.36 -33.74 -39.46
CA LEU A 853 -26.11 -35.18 -39.52
C LEU A 853 -25.74 -35.63 -40.94
N ALA A 854 -26.45 -35.13 -41.95
CA ALA A 854 -26.17 -35.41 -43.35
C ALA A 854 -24.82 -34.85 -43.81
N ALA A 855 -24.43 -33.68 -43.31
CA ALA A 855 -23.14 -33.04 -43.59
C ALA A 855 -21.98 -33.76 -42.90
N PHE A 856 -22.14 -34.12 -41.63
CA PHE A 856 -21.16 -34.87 -40.85
C PHE A 856 -20.81 -36.21 -41.51
N PHE A 857 -21.83 -37.00 -41.90
CA PHE A 857 -21.58 -38.25 -42.62
C PHE A 857 -20.76 -38.04 -43.89
N LEU A 858 -21.08 -37.00 -44.68
CA LEU A 858 -20.35 -36.70 -45.91
C LEU A 858 -18.91 -36.26 -45.65
N GLN A 859 -18.68 -35.49 -44.59
CA GLN A 859 -17.37 -35.03 -44.16
C GLN A 859 -16.49 -36.20 -43.74
N GLU A 860 -16.99 -37.07 -42.87
CA GLU A 860 -16.24 -38.24 -42.39
C GLU A 860 -15.96 -39.26 -43.50
N VAL A 861 -16.86 -39.37 -44.48
CA VAL A 861 -16.62 -40.14 -45.71
C VAL A 861 -15.49 -39.53 -46.54
N ARG A 862 -15.41 -38.20 -46.64
CA ARG A 862 -14.34 -37.51 -47.39
C ARG A 862 -13.00 -37.59 -46.66
N ALA A 863 -13.02 -37.52 -45.32
CA ALA A 863 -11.85 -37.69 -44.48
C ALA A 863 -11.31 -39.14 -44.50
N GLY A 864 -12.16 -40.10 -44.86
CA GLY A 864 -11.82 -41.54 -44.90
C GLY A 864 -12.12 -42.27 -43.60
N ASN A 865 -12.54 -41.54 -42.56
CA ASN A 865 -12.92 -42.05 -41.24
C ASN A 865 -14.22 -42.87 -41.27
N ILE A 866 -15.05 -42.67 -42.30
CA ILE A 866 -16.14 -43.57 -42.68
C ILE A 866 -15.88 -44.10 -44.08
N SER A 867 -15.72 -45.42 -44.19
CA SER A 867 -15.41 -46.13 -45.43
C SER A 867 -16.44 -47.23 -45.71
N PRO A 868 -16.77 -47.51 -46.98
CA PRO A 868 -17.69 -48.59 -47.32
C PRO A 868 -17.14 -49.97 -46.92
N MET A 869 -18.02 -50.85 -46.42
CA MET A 869 -17.63 -52.16 -45.90
C MET A 869 -17.48 -53.26 -46.99
N HIS A 870 -17.96 -53.01 -48.21
CA HIS A 870 -18.02 -54.04 -49.26
C HIS A 870 -16.73 -54.12 -50.13
N PRO A 871 -16.19 -55.32 -50.45
CA PRO A 871 -14.92 -55.49 -51.18
C PRO A 871 -14.99 -55.20 -52.69
N ARG A 872 -16.19 -55.15 -53.28
CA ARG A 872 -16.38 -54.80 -54.71
C ARG A 872 -16.65 -53.31 -54.86
N LYS A 873 -15.77 -52.59 -55.56
CA LYS A 873 -15.79 -51.11 -55.75
C LYS A 873 -17.16 -50.51 -56.09
N TRP A 874 -17.97 -51.16 -56.93
CA TRP A 874 -19.28 -50.61 -57.32
C TRP A 874 -20.32 -50.67 -56.19
N PHE A 875 -20.30 -51.72 -55.35
CA PHE A 875 -21.12 -51.81 -54.15
C PHE A 875 -20.63 -50.82 -53.08
N SER A 876 -19.32 -50.57 -53.01
CA SER A 876 -18.72 -49.61 -52.09
C SER A 876 -19.22 -48.18 -52.33
N TRP A 877 -19.31 -47.76 -53.61
CA TRP A 877 -19.90 -46.47 -53.97
C TRP A 877 -21.39 -46.41 -53.64
N PHE A 878 -22.13 -47.49 -53.90
CA PHE A 878 -23.56 -47.56 -53.65
C PHE A 878 -23.93 -47.42 -52.16
N SER A 879 -23.16 -48.07 -51.27
CA SER A 879 -23.38 -48.02 -49.81
C SER A 879 -23.39 -46.59 -49.26
N VAL A 880 -22.33 -45.84 -49.54
CA VAL A 880 -22.17 -44.44 -49.10
C VAL A 880 -23.20 -43.54 -49.79
N TYR A 881 -23.40 -43.70 -51.10
CA TYR A 881 -24.37 -42.91 -51.85
C TYR A 881 -25.81 -43.10 -51.33
N SER A 882 -26.18 -44.33 -50.98
CA SER A 882 -27.52 -44.64 -50.48
C SER A 882 -27.75 -44.04 -49.10
N ILE A 883 -26.77 -44.11 -48.18
CA ILE A 883 -26.88 -43.47 -46.86
C ILE A 883 -27.00 -41.95 -47.03
N GLN A 884 -26.12 -41.33 -47.82
CA GLN A 884 -26.20 -39.89 -48.10
C GLN A 884 -27.53 -39.49 -48.71
N SER A 885 -28.03 -40.26 -49.68
CA SER A 885 -29.31 -39.97 -50.34
C SER A 885 -30.49 -40.12 -49.36
N SER A 886 -30.43 -41.09 -48.44
CA SER A 886 -31.44 -41.26 -47.39
C SER A 886 -31.43 -40.10 -46.41
N LEU A 887 -30.25 -39.66 -45.98
CA LEU A 887 -30.09 -38.49 -45.10
C LEU A 887 -30.61 -37.22 -45.78
N ASN A 888 -30.19 -36.92 -47.01
CA ASN A 888 -30.65 -35.76 -47.77
C ASN A 888 -32.17 -35.79 -48.03
N TYR A 889 -32.73 -36.99 -48.26
CA TYR A 889 -34.17 -37.14 -48.42
C TYR A 889 -34.92 -36.95 -47.08
N ALA A 890 -34.35 -37.43 -45.97
CA ALA A 890 -34.88 -37.19 -44.63
C ALA A 890 -34.92 -35.69 -44.30
N VAL A 891 -33.83 -34.96 -44.60
CA VAL A 891 -33.76 -33.49 -44.50
C VAL A 891 -34.92 -32.84 -45.24
N ARG A 892 -35.06 -33.13 -46.54
CA ARG A 892 -36.12 -32.56 -47.37
C ARG A 892 -37.52 -32.91 -46.87
N MET A 893 -37.74 -34.12 -46.37
CA MET A 893 -39.04 -34.51 -45.83
C MET A 893 -39.35 -33.80 -44.53
N ASN A 894 -38.35 -33.59 -43.68
CA ASN A 894 -38.50 -32.84 -42.43
C ASN A 894 -38.85 -31.37 -42.71
N GLU A 895 -38.15 -30.73 -43.66
CA GLU A 895 -38.43 -29.34 -44.11
C GLU A 895 -39.85 -29.17 -44.66
N LEU A 896 -40.42 -30.23 -45.25
CA LEU A 896 -41.80 -30.25 -45.75
C LEU A 896 -42.85 -30.60 -44.67
N GLY A 897 -42.46 -30.70 -43.39
CA GLY A 897 -43.34 -31.09 -42.28
C GLY A 897 -43.77 -32.56 -42.31
N ARG A 898 -43.06 -33.43 -43.06
CA ARG A 898 -43.35 -34.87 -43.18
C ARG A 898 -42.44 -35.70 -42.27
N THR A 899 -42.42 -35.36 -40.98
CA THR A 899 -41.51 -35.92 -39.96
C THR A 899 -41.54 -37.45 -39.92
N GLN A 900 -42.70 -38.09 -40.04
CA GLN A 900 -42.81 -39.56 -40.03
C GLN A 900 -42.06 -40.24 -41.21
N VAL A 901 -41.99 -39.57 -42.37
CA VAL A 901 -41.22 -40.06 -43.52
C VAL A 901 -39.72 -39.86 -43.29
N ALA A 902 -39.33 -38.74 -42.66
CA ALA A 902 -37.95 -38.51 -42.25
C ALA A 902 -37.48 -39.57 -41.24
N CYS A 903 -38.27 -39.85 -40.19
CA CYS A 903 -38.00 -40.91 -39.21
C CYS A 903 -37.80 -42.28 -39.87
N HIS A 904 -38.67 -42.68 -40.81
CA HIS A 904 -38.49 -43.94 -41.52
C HIS A 904 -37.16 -44.00 -42.28
N MET A 905 -36.71 -42.88 -42.85
CA MET A 905 -35.44 -42.84 -43.59
C MET A 905 -34.24 -42.88 -42.65
N LEU A 906 -34.31 -42.20 -41.51
CA LEU A 906 -33.28 -42.27 -40.47
C LEU A 906 -33.17 -43.68 -39.88
N ALA A 907 -34.29 -44.35 -39.59
CA ALA A 907 -34.29 -45.75 -39.12
C ALA A 907 -33.68 -46.73 -40.15
N ARG A 908 -33.78 -46.43 -41.45
CA ARG A 908 -33.08 -47.21 -42.49
C ARG A 908 -31.59 -46.98 -42.50
N VAL A 909 -31.15 -45.77 -42.21
CA VAL A 909 -29.74 -45.42 -42.10
C VAL A 909 -29.16 -46.11 -40.88
N ASP A 910 -29.83 -46.01 -39.74
CA ASP A 910 -29.46 -46.66 -38.47
C ASP A 910 -29.21 -48.17 -38.65
N ALA A 911 -30.18 -48.87 -39.23
CA ALA A 911 -30.11 -50.32 -39.45
C ALA A 911 -28.99 -50.79 -40.40
N VAL A 912 -28.25 -49.88 -41.05
CA VAL A 912 -27.10 -50.20 -41.91
C VAL A 912 -25.80 -49.55 -41.43
N THR A 913 -25.81 -48.91 -40.26
CA THR A 913 -24.64 -48.30 -39.63
C THR A 913 -24.46 -48.71 -38.16
N ASP A 914 -25.46 -49.32 -37.51
CA ASP A 914 -25.56 -49.68 -36.09
C ASP A 914 -24.51 -50.69 -35.56
N ASN A 915 -23.58 -51.15 -36.39
CA ASN A 915 -22.57 -52.14 -36.03
C ASN A 915 -23.16 -53.51 -35.65
N GLN A 916 -24.43 -53.77 -36.05
CA GLN A 916 -25.08 -55.06 -35.86
C GLN A 916 -24.76 -56.00 -37.01
N THR A 917 -24.85 -57.30 -36.74
CA THR A 917 -24.58 -58.31 -37.77
C THR A 917 -25.71 -58.45 -38.81
N ARG A 918 -26.93 -57.97 -38.50
CA ARG A 918 -28.12 -58.06 -39.36
C ARG A 918 -29.09 -56.88 -39.12
N PRO A 919 -29.37 -56.03 -40.14
CA PRO A 919 -28.75 -56.00 -41.46
C PRO A 919 -27.23 -55.83 -41.37
N ARG A 920 -26.50 -56.25 -42.39
CA ARG A 920 -25.03 -56.06 -42.38
C ARG A 920 -24.73 -54.59 -42.62
N ASP A 921 -23.83 -54.01 -41.83
CA ASP A 921 -23.43 -52.61 -42.04
C ASP A 921 -22.90 -52.35 -43.44
N TRP A 922 -23.19 -51.15 -43.92
CA TRP A 922 -22.77 -50.68 -45.24
C TRP A 922 -21.47 -49.89 -45.16
N VAL A 923 -21.11 -49.41 -43.98
CA VAL A 923 -19.92 -48.61 -43.70
C VAL A 923 -19.15 -49.16 -42.49
N LYS A 924 -17.90 -48.73 -42.35
CA LYS A 924 -16.98 -49.03 -41.25
C LYS A 924 -16.02 -47.88 -41.06
N GLY A 925 -15.36 -47.81 -39.91
CA GLY A 925 -14.34 -46.81 -39.63
C GLY A 925 -14.53 -46.21 -38.24
N GLU A 926 -13.56 -45.40 -37.81
CA GLU A 926 -13.50 -44.90 -36.43
C GLU A 926 -14.67 -43.96 -36.08
N SER A 927 -15.15 -43.17 -37.03
CA SER A 927 -16.26 -42.22 -36.82
C SER A 927 -17.66 -42.83 -36.98
N VAL A 928 -17.79 -44.14 -37.27
CA VAL A 928 -19.13 -44.77 -37.40
C VAL A 928 -19.88 -44.77 -36.07
N SER A 929 -19.19 -45.00 -34.96
CA SER A 929 -19.81 -44.95 -33.63
C SER A 929 -20.31 -43.55 -33.28
N GLU A 930 -19.52 -42.52 -33.59
CA GLU A 930 -19.90 -41.13 -33.40
C GLU A 930 -21.08 -40.74 -34.30
N PHE A 931 -21.07 -41.17 -35.57
CA PHE A 931 -22.20 -40.98 -36.48
C PHE A 931 -23.51 -41.56 -35.92
N ASN A 932 -23.49 -42.77 -35.38
CA ASN A 932 -24.68 -43.39 -34.80
C ASN A 932 -25.15 -42.65 -33.54
N GLN A 933 -24.24 -42.20 -32.68
CA GLN A 933 -24.62 -41.38 -31.53
C GLN A 933 -25.33 -40.09 -31.97
N LYS A 934 -24.79 -39.39 -32.98
CA LYS A 934 -25.44 -38.19 -33.54
C LYS A 934 -26.78 -38.52 -34.21
N LEU A 935 -26.87 -39.64 -34.93
CA LEU A 935 -28.11 -40.12 -35.54
C LEU A 935 -29.20 -40.35 -34.49
N HIS A 936 -28.88 -41.02 -33.38
CA HIS A 936 -29.81 -41.24 -32.28
C HIS A 936 -30.21 -39.92 -31.59
N ALA A 937 -29.25 -39.01 -31.37
CA ALA A 937 -29.54 -37.68 -30.83
C ALA A 937 -30.47 -36.85 -31.75
N THR A 938 -30.42 -37.06 -33.08
CA THR A 938 -31.36 -36.44 -34.02
C THR A 938 -32.77 -37.07 -33.97
N LEU A 939 -32.92 -38.33 -33.55
CA LEU A 939 -34.20 -39.03 -33.53
C LEU A 939 -35.13 -38.56 -32.40
N GLU A 940 -34.59 -38.24 -31.23
CA GLU A 940 -35.37 -37.80 -30.06
C GLU A 940 -36.22 -36.54 -30.30
N PRO A 941 -35.67 -35.40 -30.74
CA PRO A 941 -36.45 -34.17 -30.94
C PRO A 941 -37.49 -34.31 -32.08
N LEU A 942 -37.32 -35.26 -32.99
CA LEU A 942 -38.30 -35.57 -34.04
C LEU A 942 -39.47 -36.42 -33.54
N SER A 943 -39.44 -36.88 -32.29
CA SER A 943 -40.39 -37.87 -31.74
C SER A 943 -40.48 -39.13 -32.61
N CYS A 944 -39.34 -39.57 -33.16
CA CYS A 944 -39.26 -40.80 -33.93
C CYS A 944 -39.32 -42.02 -32.99
N ASN A 945 -40.51 -42.35 -32.50
CA ASN A 945 -40.76 -43.58 -31.72
C ASN A 945 -40.80 -44.83 -32.61
#